data_AF-A0A7S3W3Y4-F1
#
_entry.id   AF-A0A7S3W3Y4-F1
#
_cell.length_a   1.000
_cell.length_b   1.000
_cell.length_c   1.000
_cell.angle_alpha   90.00
_cell.angle_beta   90.00
_cell.angle_gamma   90.00
#
_symmetry.space_group_name_H-M   'P 1'
#
loop_
_entity.id
_entity.type
_entity.pdbx_description
1 polymer ?
#
loop_
_entity_poly.entity_id
_entity_poly.type
_entity_poly.pdbx_seq_one_letter_code
_entity_poly.pdbx_strand_id
1 'polypeptide(L)'
;MSAAAARAAQRDLEAGGEAHRSANASAADPATGWPVMQPEPLPPYVTLSERMRTFLFPEAISCGTACVRLPLYMCIGLIFSPLLVVLGLVGGIMVIVLAIMLSYPLATLLSWCFPRFWPGFSTPTAMVWKLAKLFQTYRASKWYFPRPGEWKQENLAEKRELSTALLHYAIAIQVPLGNEDELATQLGELRTVPPPPEKPVQTERLTMPALYFMVPDTPINDQETFDHGEDPVAYVMNSTRFIYPESRQRWPEKLTDQALTWFCVLGLGAHRLEVVTDAMRKSYAAAKLAPKSAKFVVRTNNLATLPTKAGCDSYGGDCFLDDGFNVICIIRMMPVPVYEPENYEMYFPPNSPLLLSHDPEDDEEVKPDISHMKVSVRSRACASTTSSSGAAASEASSGKRFHVAEDVDLNREWEYAKFVFRSSVFGMVTFVDHLYGLHLQVSNIFTTAMRERLPKSNPLRSFLVPFTYGAISINDAARLTLVTPNSWLPRVLPFNDEGLQLAWANAHSMLPVTSAPPQTKKFLFDIFDRGAYCHEKLASGLDTEYWRQALEYWKTVHGFVLEVFSTYWPNRSELVNNGDITAFMLQVISNLQATSGLIDVTSIDPDSAWANLTEEERWTLVTNAIATFINLVTAGHEQVGQVQVYAQDPTFAAFSWSTKIRNEGVIAAPKPVALGQGLIMTLTSTPMPKLMVTAPEYNWSKIWLRRTPEEGAALDGIFARFQSELSSFADMVHRYNEGASERPFPNNHGLWAFDTSQLETSVSIQ
;
A
#
# COMPACT_ATOMS: atom_id res chain seq x y z
N MET A 1 -22.43 -9.82 -35.88
CA MET A 1 -21.83 -10.98 -35.19
C MET A 1 -22.70 -11.27 -33.97
N SER A 2 -23.23 -12.49 -33.85
CA SER A 2 -24.41 -12.79 -33.03
C SER A 2 -24.09 -13.02 -31.54
N ALA A 3 -25.09 -12.79 -30.68
CA ALA A 3 -25.05 -13.03 -29.24
C ALA A 3 -24.63 -14.46 -28.83
N ALA A 4 -24.61 -15.41 -29.77
CA ALA A 4 -24.09 -16.76 -29.54
C ALA A 4 -22.55 -16.78 -29.38
N ALA A 5 -21.82 -15.94 -30.12
CA ALA A 5 -20.36 -15.85 -30.02
C ALA A 5 -19.93 -15.22 -28.68
N ALA A 6 -20.68 -14.23 -28.19
CA ALA A 6 -20.44 -13.63 -26.87
C ALA A 6 -20.68 -14.61 -25.72
N ARG A 7 -21.72 -15.46 -25.82
CA ARG A 7 -21.99 -16.51 -24.81
C ARG A 7 -20.99 -17.66 -24.86
N ALA A 8 -20.44 -17.97 -26.03
CA ALA A 8 -19.37 -18.96 -26.15
C ALA A 8 -18.07 -18.45 -25.51
N ALA A 9 -17.66 -17.21 -25.82
CA ALA A 9 -16.50 -16.58 -25.20
C ALA A 9 -16.62 -16.47 -23.66
N GLN A 10 -17.81 -16.15 -23.15
CA GLN A 10 -18.05 -16.08 -21.71
C GLN A 10 -18.01 -17.45 -21.02
N ARG A 11 -18.50 -18.52 -21.68
CA ARG A 11 -18.38 -19.90 -21.16
C ARG A 11 -16.95 -20.40 -21.16
N ASP A 12 -16.16 -20.04 -22.17
CA ASP A 12 -14.75 -20.41 -22.24
C ASP A 12 -13.92 -19.68 -21.16
N LEU A 13 -14.26 -18.43 -20.84
CA LEU A 13 -13.70 -17.67 -19.71
C LEU A 13 -14.07 -18.28 -18.35
N GLU A 14 -15.33 -18.68 -18.15
CA GLU A 14 -15.79 -19.33 -16.92
C GLU A 14 -15.15 -20.71 -16.72
N ALA A 15 -15.06 -21.52 -17.78
CA ALA A 15 -14.41 -22.84 -17.75
C ALA A 15 -12.89 -22.75 -17.52
N GLY A 16 -12.23 -21.75 -18.11
CA GLY A 16 -10.82 -21.44 -17.84
C GLY A 16 -10.57 -21.05 -16.37
N GLY A 17 -11.48 -20.28 -15.77
CA GLY A 17 -11.41 -19.83 -14.38
C GLY A 17 -11.61 -20.95 -13.33
N GLU A 18 -12.37 -22.01 -13.64
CA GLU A 18 -12.52 -23.18 -12.76
C GLU A 18 -11.36 -24.17 -12.90
N ALA A 19 -10.83 -24.37 -14.12
CA ALA A 19 -9.67 -25.22 -14.35
C ALA A 19 -8.41 -24.69 -13.63
N HIS A 20 -8.20 -23.37 -13.64
CA HIS A 20 -7.08 -22.69 -12.95
C HIS A 20 -7.15 -22.82 -11.42
N ARG A 21 -8.36 -22.88 -10.85
CA ARG A 21 -8.56 -23.11 -9.40
C ARG A 21 -8.26 -24.54 -8.97
N SER A 22 -8.53 -25.54 -9.81
CA SER A 22 -8.32 -26.94 -9.45
C SER A 22 -6.87 -27.41 -9.62
N ALA A 23 -6.14 -26.88 -10.61
CA ALA A 23 -4.74 -27.24 -10.86
C ALA A 23 -3.77 -26.71 -9.79
N ASN A 24 -4.19 -25.70 -9.00
CA ASN A 24 -3.37 -25.05 -7.98
C ASN A 24 -3.41 -25.69 -6.58
N ALA A 25 -4.18 -26.78 -6.39
CA ALA A 25 -4.43 -27.35 -5.07
C ALA A 25 -3.61 -28.60 -4.71
N SER A 26 -2.81 -29.20 -5.61
CA SER A 26 -2.29 -30.57 -5.38
C SER A 26 -0.79 -30.82 -5.57
N ALA A 27 0.11 -29.84 -5.49
CA ALA A 27 1.55 -30.11 -5.65
C ALA A 27 2.50 -29.18 -4.89
N ALA A 28 2.23 -28.90 -3.60
CA ALA A 28 3.25 -28.31 -2.73
C ALA A 28 4.03 -29.42 -2.03
N ASP A 29 5.34 -29.50 -2.29
CA ASP A 29 6.29 -30.27 -1.49
C ASP A 29 6.33 -29.68 -0.07
N PRO A 30 5.95 -30.43 0.98
CA PRO A 30 5.94 -29.94 2.36
C PRO A 30 7.34 -29.58 2.90
N ALA A 31 8.42 -29.86 2.16
CA ALA A 31 9.79 -29.56 2.58
C ALA A 31 10.33 -28.18 2.14
N THR A 32 9.73 -27.51 1.14
CA THR A 32 10.33 -26.28 0.56
C THR A 32 9.35 -25.17 0.22
N GLY A 33 8.04 -25.43 0.18
CA GLY A 33 7.03 -24.41 -0.11
C GLY A 33 6.30 -23.94 1.14
N TRP A 34 6.51 -22.69 1.55
CA TRP A 34 5.69 -22.05 2.59
C TRP A 34 4.26 -21.87 2.07
N PRO A 35 3.23 -22.44 2.71
CA PRO A 35 1.86 -22.19 2.29
C PRO A 35 1.55 -20.73 2.62
N VAL A 36 1.22 -19.94 1.59
CA VAL A 36 0.45 -18.72 1.82
C VAL A 36 -0.81 -19.16 2.53
N MET A 37 -0.94 -18.83 3.82
CA MET A 37 -2.13 -19.17 4.60
C MET A 37 -3.29 -18.31 4.10
N GLN A 38 -3.97 -18.78 3.07
CA GLN A 38 -5.13 -18.10 2.54
C GLN A 38 -6.27 -18.13 3.56
N PRO A 39 -7.14 -17.12 3.59
CA PRO A 39 -8.44 -17.24 4.24
C PRO A 39 -9.15 -18.48 3.69
N GLU A 40 -9.78 -19.29 4.55
CA GLU A 40 -10.74 -20.29 4.04
C GLU A 40 -11.77 -19.55 3.18
N PRO A 41 -12.13 -20.07 1.98
CA PRO A 41 -13.13 -19.44 1.14
C PRO A 41 -14.39 -19.22 1.99
N LEU A 42 -14.83 -17.96 2.07
CA LEU A 42 -16.04 -17.60 2.80
C LEU A 42 -17.15 -18.56 2.36
N PRO A 43 -17.95 -19.14 3.29
CA PRO A 43 -19.16 -19.83 2.87
C PRO A 43 -19.96 -18.85 2.00
N PRO A 44 -20.48 -19.30 0.83
CA PRO A 44 -21.16 -18.42 -0.12
C PRO A 44 -22.17 -17.60 0.67
N TYR A 45 -22.09 -16.28 0.51
CA TYR A 45 -22.94 -15.33 1.21
C TYR A 45 -24.37 -15.86 1.25
N VAL A 46 -24.80 -16.32 2.41
CA VAL A 46 -26.20 -16.69 2.62
C VAL A 46 -26.93 -15.36 2.56
N THR A 47 -27.45 -15.01 1.39
CA THR A 47 -28.33 -13.88 1.23
C THR A 47 -29.41 -14.01 2.28
N LEU A 48 -29.54 -13.00 3.14
CA LEU A 48 -30.54 -12.94 4.22
C LEU A 48 -31.99 -13.15 3.71
N SER A 49 -32.22 -13.12 2.39
CA SER A 49 -33.50 -13.39 1.75
C SER A 49 -33.96 -14.85 1.78
N GLU A 50 -33.08 -15.84 1.92
CA GLU A 50 -33.48 -17.25 1.77
C GLU A 50 -34.07 -17.84 3.05
N ARG A 51 -33.58 -17.42 4.23
CA ARG A 51 -34.12 -17.86 5.53
C ARG A 51 -35.48 -17.25 5.88
N MET A 52 -35.89 -16.17 5.21
CA MET A 52 -37.20 -15.55 5.42
C MET A 52 -38.36 -16.28 4.71
N ARG A 53 -38.11 -17.17 3.73
CA ARG A 53 -39.19 -17.92 3.04
C ARG A 53 -39.73 -19.11 3.83
N THR A 54 -39.05 -19.54 4.88
CA THR A 54 -39.43 -20.73 5.68
C THR A 54 -40.49 -20.47 6.75
N PHE A 55 -40.98 -19.23 6.91
CA PHE A 55 -41.84 -18.86 8.04
C PHE A 55 -43.34 -18.70 7.76
N LEU A 56 -43.85 -19.01 6.56
CA LEU A 56 -45.27 -18.79 6.26
C LEU A 56 -45.96 -19.98 5.57
N PHE A 57 -46.93 -20.52 6.33
CA PHE A 57 -48.10 -21.36 5.99
C PHE A 57 -48.00 -22.88 6.19
N PRO A 58 -48.76 -23.43 7.17
CA PRO A 58 -49.18 -24.82 7.19
C PRO A 58 -50.39 -25.04 6.27
N GLU A 59 -50.34 -26.09 5.46
CA GLU A 59 -51.48 -26.65 4.74
C GLU A 59 -52.49 -27.30 5.70
N ALA A 60 -53.76 -27.31 5.27
CA ALA A 60 -54.92 -28.02 5.82
C ALA A 60 -55.69 -27.37 6.98
N ILE A 61 -56.66 -26.51 6.62
CA ILE A 61 -57.89 -26.30 7.41
C ILE A 61 -59.09 -26.44 6.46
N SER A 62 -59.96 -27.40 6.76
CA SER A 62 -61.15 -27.72 5.95
C SER A 62 -62.26 -26.67 6.12
N CYS A 63 -63.02 -26.47 5.03
CA CYS A 63 -63.89 -25.33 4.73
C CYS A 63 -65.10 -25.09 5.67
N GLY A 64 -65.36 -25.95 6.66
CA GLY A 64 -66.60 -25.90 7.46
C GLY A 64 -66.55 -24.98 8.70
N THR A 65 -65.39 -24.87 9.36
CA THR A 65 -65.22 -24.10 10.61
C THR A 65 -64.67 -22.70 10.38
N ALA A 66 -64.08 -22.43 9.22
CA ALA A 66 -63.52 -21.13 8.85
C ALA A 66 -64.60 -20.08 8.58
N CYS A 67 -65.71 -20.43 7.90
CA CYS A 67 -66.70 -19.42 7.46
C CYS A 67 -67.45 -18.71 8.60
N VAL A 68 -67.50 -19.29 9.80
CA VAL A 68 -68.20 -18.70 10.96
C VAL A 68 -67.23 -18.08 11.98
N ARG A 69 -66.01 -18.61 12.10
CA ARG A 69 -65.03 -18.12 13.08
C ARG A 69 -64.04 -17.10 12.51
N LEU A 70 -63.77 -17.12 11.20
CA LEU A 70 -62.82 -16.20 10.56
C LEU A 70 -63.23 -14.72 10.69
N PRO A 71 -64.52 -14.32 10.58
CA PRO A 71 -64.90 -12.93 10.81
C PRO A 71 -64.68 -12.50 12.27
N LEU A 72 -64.94 -13.39 13.23
CA LEU A 72 -64.77 -13.10 14.66
C LEU A 72 -63.29 -13.01 15.05
N TYR A 73 -62.44 -13.91 14.54
CA TYR A 73 -60.98 -13.86 14.72
C TYR A 73 -60.31 -12.75 13.91
N MET A 74 -60.88 -12.35 12.76
CA MET A 74 -60.42 -11.16 12.04
C MET A 74 -60.79 -9.88 12.79
N CYS A 75 -61.95 -9.79 13.44
CA CYS A 75 -62.29 -8.64 14.28
C CYS A 75 -61.43 -8.58 15.56
N ILE A 76 -61.19 -9.71 16.23
CA ILE A 76 -60.28 -9.79 17.38
C ILE A 76 -58.83 -9.53 16.94
N GLY A 77 -58.41 -10.06 15.78
CA GLY A 77 -57.10 -9.83 15.19
C GLY A 77 -56.89 -8.37 14.77
N LEU A 78 -57.88 -7.71 14.15
CA LEU A 78 -57.77 -6.30 13.75
C LEU A 78 -57.70 -5.34 14.96
N ILE A 79 -58.25 -5.73 16.10
CA ILE A 79 -58.24 -4.91 17.33
C ILE A 79 -57.04 -5.24 18.22
N PHE A 80 -56.72 -6.52 18.43
CA PHE A 80 -55.68 -6.96 19.36
C PHE A 80 -54.33 -7.26 18.69
N SER A 81 -54.26 -7.56 17.39
CA SER A 81 -52.98 -7.79 16.71
C SER A 81 -52.12 -6.53 16.65
N PRO A 82 -52.65 -5.32 16.36
CA PRO A 82 -51.83 -4.10 16.45
C PRO A 82 -51.31 -3.89 17.87
N LEU A 83 -52.15 -4.15 18.89
CA LEU A 83 -51.77 -4.00 20.29
C LEU A 83 -50.71 -5.04 20.72
N LEU A 84 -50.84 -6.31 20.34
CA LEU A 84 -49.86 -7.36 20.66
C LEU A 84 -48.57 -7.21 19.85
N VAL A 85 -48.64 -6.71 18.61
CA VAL A 85 -47.46 -6.36 17.81
C VAL A 85 -46.76 -5.15 18.41
N VAL A 86 -47.49 -4.13 18.85
CA VAL A 86 -46.91 -2.96 19.54
C VAL A 86 -46.33 -3.36 20.90
N LEU A 87 -47.04 -4.16 21.71
CA LEU A 87 -46.52 -4.66 22.99
C LEU A 87 -45.34 -5.61 22.81
N GLY A 88 -45.33 -6.43 21.75
CA GLY A 88 -44.21 -7.29 21.38
C GLY A 88 -43.00 -6.49 20.87
N LEU A 89 -43.22 -5.43 20.08
CA LEU A 89 -42.18 -4.50 19.66
C LEU A 89 -41.63 -3.71 20.83
N VAL A 90 -42.48 -3.16 21.70
CA VAL A 90 -42.07 -2.44 22.92
C VAL A 90 -41.34 -3.39 23.87
N GLY A 91 -41.84 -4.61 24.07
CA GLY A 91 -41.18 -5.64 24.87
C GLY A 91 -39.83 -6.07 24.29
N GLY A 92 -39.76 -6.27 22.97
CA GLY A 92 -38.51 -6.58 22.26
C GLY A 92 -37.50 -5.44 22.33
N ILE A 93 -37.94 -4.19 22.12
CA ILE A 93 -37.12 -2.98 22.27
C ILE A 93 -36.66 -2.85 23.71
N MET A 94 -37.53 -3.07 24.70
CA MET A 94 -37.17 -3.04 26.12
C MET A 94 -36.13 -4.12 26.45
N VAL A 95 -36.26 -5.34 25.94
CA VAL A 95 -35.25 -6.40 26.13
C VAL A 95 -33.94 -6.05 25.44
N ILE A 96 -33.97 -5.48 24.24
CA ILE A 96 -32.76 -5.03 23.54
C ILE A 96 -32.11 -3.86 24.28
N VAL A 97 -32.88 -2.87 24.74
CA VAL A 97 -32.38 -1.75 25.54
C VAL A 97 -31.82 -2.24 26.87
N LEU A 98 -32.50 -3.16 27.56
CA LEU A 98 -32.02 -3.76 28.79
C LEU A 98 -30.76 -4.59 28.56
N ALA A 99 -30.70 -5.36 27.47
CA ALA A 99 -29.51 -6.10 27.06
C ALA A 99 -28.35 -5.15 26.75
N ILE A 100 -28.59 -4.03 26.07
CA ILE A 100 -27.56 -2.99 25.82
C ILE A 100 -27.13 -2.35 27.13
N MET A 101 -28.08 -1.91 27.96
CA MET A 101 -27.81 -1.26 29.25
C MET A 101 -27.14 -2.17 30.27
N LEU A 102 -27.39 -3.49 30.24
CA LEU A 102 -26.74 -4.47 31.10
C LEU A 102 -25.46 -5.02 30.49
N SER A 103 -25.34 -5.06 29.15
CA SER A 103 -24.14 -5.55 28.48
C SER A 103 -22.93 -4.68 28.74
N TYR A 104 -23.09 -3.35 28.86
CA TYR A 104 -21.97 -2.46 29.16
C TYR A 104 -21.40 -2.64 30.58
N PRO A 105 -22.20 -2.58 31.66
CA PRO A 105 -21.71 -2.84 33.01
C PRO A 105 -21.28 -4.30 33.19
N LEU A 106 -21.92 -5.28 32.53
CA LEU A 106 -21.45 -6.66 32.56
C LEU A 106 -20.12 -6.81 31.82
N ALA A 107 -19.95 -6.24 30.63
CA ALA A 107 -18.69 -6.25 29.91
C ALA A 107 -17.58 -5.51 30.67
N THR A 108 -17.91 -4.41 31.34
CA THR A 108 -16.98 -3.65 32.20
C THR A 108 -16.60 -4.45 33.45
N LEU A 109 -17.58 -5.12 34.07
CA LEU A 109 -17.33 -5.99 35.22
C LEU A 109 -16.49 -7.19 34.80
N LEU A 110 -16.80 -7.83 33.66
CA LEU A 110 -16.03 -8.95 33.13
C LEU A 110 -14.62 -8.50 32.75
N SER A 111 -14.44 -7.37 32.04
CA SER A 111 -13.11 -6.86 31.69
C SER A 111 -12.29 -6.45 32.91
N TRP A 112 -12.92 -6.01 34.00
CA TRP A 112 -12.26 -5.67 35.27
C TRP A 112 -11.95 -6.90 36.13
N CYS A 113 -12.84 -7.90 36.15
CA CYS A 113 -12.71 -9.13 36.94
C CYS A 113 -11.77 -10.15 36.28
N PHE A 114 -11.87 -10.38 34.98
CA PHE A 114 -11.17 -11.47 34.30
C PHE A 114 -9.64 -11.43 34.43
N PRO A 115 -8.97 -10.27 34.24
CA PRO A 115 -7.52 -10.20 34.41
C PRO A 115 -7.05 -10.47 35.85
N ARG A 116 -7.92 -10.24 36.84
CA ARG A 116 -7.59 -10.43 38.27
C ARG A 116 -7.84 -11.84 38.77
N PHE A 117 -8.88 -12.50 38.27
CA PHE A 117 -9.26 -13.85 38.73
C PHE A 117 -8.71 -14.97 37.83
N TRP A 118 -8.25 -14.65 36.62
CA TRP A 118 -7.67 -15.62 35.68
C TRP A 118 -6.37 -15.06 35.07
N PRO A 119 -5.22 -15.20 35.76
CA PRO A 119 -3.93 -14.87 35.20
C PRO A 119 -3.71 -15.70 33.92
N GLY A 120 -3.69 -15.04 32.76
CA GLY A 120 -3.60 -15.68 31.43
C GLY A 120 -4.85 -15.56 30.56
N PHE A 121 -5.98 -15.06 31.07
CA PHE A 121 -7.13 -14.74 30.23
C PHE A 121 -6.93 -13.37 29.57
N SER A 122 -6.45 -13.36 28.33
CA SER A 122 -6.63 -12.22 27.44
C SER A 122 -8.12 -12.15 27.11
N THR A 123 -8.76 -10.99 27.28
CA THR A 123 -10.10 -10.75 26.68
C THR A 123 -10.02 -11.28 25.27
N PRO A 124 -10.94 -12.18 24.81
CA PRO A 124 -10.77 -12.82 23.53
C PRO A 124 -10.61 -11.71 22.51
N THR A 125 -9.38 -11.54 22.00
CA THR A 125 -9.08 -10.60 20.94
C THR A 125 -10.11 -10.83 19.83
N ALA A 126 -10.43 -12.10 19.59
CA ALA A 126 -11.55 -12.58 18.78
C ALA A 126 -12.92 -11.87 18.99
N MET A 127 -13.32 -11.47 20.19
CA MET A 127 -14.61 -10.78 20.43
C MET A 127 -14.55 -9.30 20.08
N VAL A 128 -13.50 -8.59 20.50
CA VAL A 128 -13.24 -7.20 20.08
C VAL A 128 -13.08 -7.16 18.56
N TRP A 129 -12.42 -8.15 17.97
CA TRP A 129 -12.28 -8.34 16.52
C TRP A 129 -13.59 -8.62 15.82
N LYS A 130 -14.43 -9.52 16.35
CA LYS A 130 -15.77 -9.77 15.79
C LYS A 130 -16.64 -8.52 15.84
N LEU A 131 -16.51 -7.69 16.89
CA LEU A 131 -17.18 -6.40 16.98
C LEU A 131 -16.62 -5.40 15.97
N ALA A 132 -15.30 -5.23 15.86
CA ALA A 132 -14.67 -4.36 14.87
C ALA A 132 -15.06 -4.77 13.43
N LYS A 133 -14.99 -6.07 13.12
CA LYS A 133 -15.45 -6.63 11.84
C LYS A 133 -16.94 -6.40 11.64
N LEU A 134 -17.78 -6.62 12.66
CA LEU A 134 -19.22 -6.33 12.58
C LEU A 134 -19.47 -4.84 12.33
N PHE A 135 -18.70 -3.94 12.94
CA PHE A 135 -18.81 -2.50 12.72
C PHE A 135 -18.31 -2.08 11.34
N GLN A 136 -17.20 -2.63 10.85
CA GLN A 136 -16.70 -2.38 9.50
C GLN A 136 -17.69 -2.94 8.46
N THR A 137 -18.17 -4.17 8.65
CA THR A 137 -19.22 -4.78 7.82
C THR A 137 -20.52 -3.96 7.89
N TYR A 138 -20.88 -3.46 9.07
CA TYR A 138 -22.05 -2.60 9.26
C TYR A 138 -21.85 -1.26 8.54
N ARG A 139 -20.67 -0.64 8.63
CA ARG A 139 -20.32 0.58 7.87
C ARG A 139 -20.39 0.30 6.37
N ALA A 140 -19.71 -0.72 5.87
CA ALA A 140 -19.77 -1.12 4.47
C ALA A 140 -21.21 -1.42 4.00
N SER A 141 -22.06 -1.97 4.89
CA SER A 141 -23.48 -2.21 4.57
C SER A 141 -24.39 -0.98 4.65
N LYS A 142 -24.00 0.04 5.43
CA LYS A 142 -24.77 1.28 5.67
C LYS A 142 -24.37 2.41 4.73
N TRP A 143 -23.10 2.47 4.36
CA TRP A 143 -22.58 3.34 3.32
C TRP A 143 -22.78 2.60 2.01
N TYR A 144 -23.99 2.70 1.45
CA TYR A 144 -24.28 2.19 0.12
C TYR A 144 -23.52 3.07 -0.88
N PHE A 145 -22.28 2.68 -1.15
CA PHE A 145 -21.52 3.26 -2.23
C PHE A 145 -22.23 2.88 -3.53
N PRO A 146 -22.65 3.87 -4.34
CA PRO A 146 -23.32 3.57 -5.60
C PRO A 146 -22.36 2.74 -6.44
N ARG A 147 -22.87 1.65 -7.03
CA ARG A 147 -22.05 0.84 -7.92
C ARG A 147 -21.59 1.70 -9.09
N PRO A 148 -20.43 1.43 -9.71
CA PRO A 148 -19.95 2.29 -10.79
C PRO A 148 -20.91 2.47 -11.96
N GLY A 149 -21.72 1.46 -12.29
CA GLY A 149 -22.77 1.55 -13.30
C GLY A 149 -24.01 2.35 -12.88
N GLU A 150 -24.15 2.68 -11.60
CA GLU A 150 -25.19 3.55 -11.04
C GLU A 150 -24.74 5.03 -11.00
N TRP A 151 -23.47 5.32 -11.26
CA TRP A 151 -22.96 6.68 -11.29
C TRP A 151 -23.58 7.45 -12.45
N LYS A 152 -24.12 8.63 -12.14
CA LYS A 152 -24.75 9.49 -13.13
C LYS A 152 -24.15 10.89 -13.10
N GLN A 153 -23.95 11.46 -14.28
CA GLN A 153 -23.35 12.77 -14.45
C GLN A 153 -24.19 13.87 -13.78
N GLU A 154 -25.52 13.74 -13.80
CA GLU A 154 -26.45 14.67 -13.14
C GLU A 154 -26.35 14.66 -11.60
N ASN A 155 -25.82 13.59 -11.00
CA ASN A 155 -25.65 13.47 -9.56
C ASN A 155 -24.35 14.12 -9.06
N LEU A 156 -23.46 14.56 -9.96
CA LEU A 156 -22.22 15.21 -9.59
C LEU A 156 -22.49 16.55 -8.90
N ALA A 157 -21.86 16.74 -7.73
CA ALA A 157 -21.90 18.01 -7.01
C ALA A 157 -21.30 19.16 -7.85
N GLU A 158 -21.82 20.37 -7.66
CA GLU A 158 -21.20 21.58 -8.23
C GLU A 158 -19.79 21.79 -7.68
N LYS A 159 -18.93 22.45 -8.48
CA LYS A 159 -17.61 22.83 -8.00
C LYS A 159 -17.73 23.81 -6.83
N ARG A 160 -16.94 23.60 -5.80
CA ARG A 160 -16.89 24.42 -4.59
C ARG A 160 -15.55 24.23 -3.91
N GLU A 161 -15.10 25.21 -3.15
CA GLU A 161 -13.97 25.03 -2.24
C GLU A 161 -14.30 23.95 -1.21
N LEU A 162 -13.33 23.06 -0.97
CA LEU A 162 -13.47 22.00 0.00
C LEU A 162 -13.00 22.52 1.37
N SER A 163 -13.69 22.09 2.43
CA SER A 163 -13.15 22.25 3.77
C SER A 163 -11.95 21.31 3.91
N THR A 164 -10.81 21.82 4.35
CA THR A 164 -9.60 21.03 4.53
C THR A 164 -9.13 21.04 5.98
N ALA A 165 -8.29 20.07 6.34
CA ALA A 165 -7.56 20.05 7.60
C ALA A 165 -6.08 19.75 7.38
N LEU A 166 -5.23 20.33 8.22
CA LEU A 166 -3.80 20.05 8.21
C LEU A 166 -3.51 18.68 8.84
N LEU A 167 -2.50 18.01 8.31
CA LEU A 167 -1.93 16.80 8.90
C LEU A 167 -0.96 17.18 10.03
N HIS A 168 -1.10 16.53 11.20
CA HIS A 168 -0.34 16.89 12.41
C HIS A 168 1.19 16.88 12.21
N TYR A 169 1.74 15.82 11.62
CA TYR A 169 3.19 15.72 11.35
C TYR A 169 3.59 16.30 9.99
N ALA A 170 2.63 16.70 9.15
CA ALA A 170 2.85 17.20 7.79
C ALA A 170 2.02 18.46 7.56
N ILE A 171 2.37 19.53 8.28
CA ILE A 171 1.59 20.77 8.34
C ILE A 171 1.47 21.49 6.98
N ALA A 172 2.28 21.13 5.98
CA ALA A 172 2.16 21.66 4.62
C ALA A 172 1.09 20.94 3.78
N ILE A 173 0.57 19.81 4.26
CA ILE A 173 -0.41 19.01 3.52
C ILE A 173 -1.81 19.24 4.11
N GLN A 174 -2.70 19.67 3.23
CA GLN A 174 -4.13 19.83 3.51
C GLN A 174 -4.91 18.66 2.93
N VAL A 175 -5.75 18.04 3.77
CA VAL A 175 -6.62 16.94 3.37
C VAL A 175 -8.07 17.42 3.42
N PRO A 176 -8.86 17.27 2.34
CA PRO A 176 -10.28 17.57 2.37
C PRO A 176 -11.03 16.76 3.42
N LEU A 177 -11.96 17.41 4.11
CA LEU A 177 -12.81 16.83 5.13
C LEU A 177 -14.12 16.31 4.52
N GLY A 178 -14.61 15.19 5.05
CA GLY A 178 -15.97 14.71 4.80
C GLY A 178 -16.07 13.47 3.91
N ASN A 179 -17.30 13.03 3.70
CA ASN A 179 -17.64 11.85 2.90
C ASN A 179 -17.81 12.21 1.41
N GLU A 180 -18.05 11.21 0.57
CA GLU A 180 -18.29 11.36 -0.86
C GLU A 180 -19.64 12.02 -1.21
N ASP A 181 -19.85 13.26 -0.79
CA ASP A 181 -21.04 14.04 -1.16
C ASP A 181 -21.19 14.23 -2.69
N GLU A 182 -20.17 13.86 -3.48
CA GLU A 182 -20.13 14.00 -4.93
C GLU A 182 -21.19 13.18 -5.67
N LEU A 183 -21.72 12.10 -5.10
CA LEU A 183 -22.78 11.28 -5.70
C LEU A 183 -24.05 11.21 -4.83
N ALA A 184 -24.13 12.01 -3.77
CA ALA A 184 -25.07 11.80 -2.67
C ALA A 184 -26.49 12.35 -2.91
N THR A 185 -26.76 13.05 -4.02
CA THR A 185 -28.03 13.77 -4.22
C THR A 185 -29.25 12.85 -4.23
N GLN A 186 -29.11 11.54 -4.51
CA GLN A 186 -30.24 10.59 -4.47
C GLN A 186 -30.53 9.99 -3.08
N LEU A 187 -29.58 10.00 -2.15
CA LEU A 187 -29.84 9.59 -0.76
C LEU A 187 -30.51 10.71 0.07
N GLY A 188 -30.61 11.91 -0.51
CA GLY A 188 -31.23 13.10 0.08
C GLY A 188 -32.72 12.98 0.37
N GLU A 189 -33.47 12.11 -0.33
CA GLU A 189 -34.90 11.90 -0.01
C GLU A 189 -35.10 11.12 1.32
N LEU A 190 -34.06 10.44 1.83
CA LEU A 190 -34.04 9.85 3.18
C LEU A 190 -33.29 10.72 4.20
N ARG A 191 -32.64 11.82 3.78
CA ARG A 191 -31.87 12.75 4.62
C ARG A 191 -32.44 14.18 4.60
N THR A 192 -33.75 14.33 4.75
CA THR A 192 -34.38 15.65 4.99
C THR A 192 -34.06 16.27 6.35
N VAL A 193 -33.14 15.68 7.12
CA VAL A 193 -32.55 16.35 8.28
C VAL A 193 -31.39 17.20 7.76
N PRO A 194 -31.51 18.55 7.72
CA PRO A 194 -30.37 19.40 7.42
C PRO A 194 -29.23 19.01 8.37
N PRO A 195 -27.99 18.88 7.87
CA PRO A 195 -26.86 18.62 8.76
C PRO A 195 -26.87 19.69 9.85
N PRO A 196 -26.88 19.30 11.15
CA PRO A 196 -26.96 20.27 12.22
C PRO A 196 -25.81 21.27 12.10
N PRO A 197 -26.05 22.58 12.32
CA PRO A 197 -25.01 23.58 12.22
C PRO A 197 -23.87 23.26 13.20
N GLU A 198 -22.67 23.04 12.64
CA GLU A 198 -21.35 23.13 13.28
C GLU A 198 -21.22 22.66 14.73
N LYS A 199 -21.87 21.55 15.10
CA LYS A 199 -21.43 20.80 16.29
C LYS A 199 -20.58 19.65 15.79
N PRO A 200 -19.27 19.63 16.06
CA PRO A 200 -18.43 18.50 15.67
C PRO A 200 -19.11 17.24 16.20
N VAL A 201 -19.35 16.27 15.31
CA VAL A 201 -20.07 15.03 15.59
C VAL A 201 -19.35 14.30 16.72
N GLN A 202 -19.76 14.55 17.97
CA GLN A 202 -19.14 13.98 19.16
C GLN A 202 -19.38 12.46 19.27
N THR A 203 -20.36 11.91 18.54
CA THR A 203 -20.67 10.48 18.55
C THR A 203 -19.69 9.62 17.74
N GLU A 204 -18.99 10.16 16.74
CA GLU A 204 -17.89 9.44 16.05
C GLU A 204 -16.62 9.34 16.91
N ARG A 205 -16.49 10.16 17.96
CA ARG A 205 -15.37 10.10 18.91
C ARG A 205 -15.41 8.89 19.84
N LEU A 206 -16.49 8.09 19.90
CA LEU A 206 -16.58 6.99 20.85
C LEU A 206 -16.09 5.63 20.31
N THR A 207 -15.96 5.45 18.99
CA THR A 207 -15.61 4.13 18.40
C THR A 207 -14.20 4.09 17.80
N MET A 208 -13.70 5.18 17.23
CA MET A 208 -12.31 5.25 16.72
C MET A 208 -11.25 5.14 17.82
N PRO A 209 -11.43 5.71 19.02
CA PRO A 209 -10.46 5.53 20.09
C PRO A 209 -10.24 4.09 20.51
N ALA A 210 -11.25 3.22 20.39
CA ALA A 210 -11.11 1.81 20.72
C ALA A 210 -10.11 1.08 19.80
N LEU A 211 -9.96 1.54 18.55
CA LEU A 211 -8.96 0.98 17.62
C LEU A 211 -7.54 1.45 17.95
N TYR A 212 -7.36 2.63 18.57
CA TYR A 212 -6.03 3.15 18.95
C TYR A 212 -5.36 2.37 20.07
N PHE A 213 -6.15 1.70 20.93
CA PHE A 213 -5.61 0.93 22.05
C PHE A 213 -5.12 -0.47 21.65
N MET A 214 -5.20 -0.84 20.37
CA MET A 214 -4.88 -2.21 19.93
C MET A 214 -3.39 -2.45 19.70
N VAL A 215 -2.61 -1.39 19.45
CA VAL A 215 -1.14 -1.48 19.44
C VAL A 215 -0.64 -0.95 20.79
N PRO A 216 0.04 -1.79 21.61
CA PRO A 216 0.57 -1.38 22.91
C PRO A 216 1.45 -0.13 22.80
N ASP A 217 1.36 0.72 23.81
CA ASP A 217 2.23 1.90 23.97
C ASP A 217 3.51 1.56 24.76
N THR A 218 3.75 0.28 25.02
CA THR A 218 4.91 -0.18 25.78
C THR A 218 6.18 -0.06 24.93
N PRO A 219 7.33 0.32 25.53
CA PRO A 219 8.61 0.37 24.84
C PRO A 219 8.89 -0.94 24.10
N ILE A 220 9.47 -0.87 22.90
CA ILE A 220 9.61 -2.04 22.03
C ILE A 220 10.45 -3.16 22.66
N ASN A 221 11.39 -2.81 23.53
CA ASN A 221 12.25 -3.76 24.25
C ASN A 221 11.52 -4.57 25.32
N ASP A 222 10.34 -4.11 25.73
CA ASP A 222 9.50 -4.75 26.73
C ASP A 222 8.33 -5.49 26.08
N GLN A 223 8.22 -5.44 24.74
CA GLN A 223 7.20 -6.15 24.00
C GLN A 223 7.53 -7.64 23.87
N GLU A 224 6.48 -8.46 23.83
CA GLU A 224 6.60 -9.90 23.63
C GLU A 224 7.24 -10.21 22.28
N THR A 225 8.29 -11.03 22.29
CA THR A 225 8.99 -11.51 21.10
C THR A 225 8.61 -12.97 20.82
N PHE A 226 8.95 -13.46 19.63
CA PHE A 226 8.68 -14.84 19.25
C PHE A 226 9.69 -15.80 19.89
N ASP A 227 9.20 -16.90 20.44
CA ASP A 227 10.05 -17.98 20.95
C ASP A 227 10.71 -18.74 19.80
N HIS A 228 11.84 -19.39 20.05
CA HIS A 228 12.46 -20.28 19.06
C HIS A 228 11.50 -21.41 18.68
N GLY A 229 11.18 -21.51 17.37
CA GLY A 229 10.25 -22.51 16.84
C GLY A 229 8.78 -22.08 16.82
N GLU A 230 8.44 -20.91 17.39
CA GLU A 230 7.14 -20.28 17.15
C GLU A 230 7.06 -19.81 15.70
N ASP A 231 5.90 -20.01 15.05
CA ASP A 231 5.65 -19.55 13.69
C ASP A 231 5.02 -18.15 13.70
N PRO A 232 5.77 -17.10 13.31
CA PRO A 232 5.27 -15.73 13.34
C PRO A 232 4.15 -15.46 12.33
N VAL A 233 4.14 -16.17 11.20
CA VAL A 233 3.08 -16.07 10.19
C VAL A 233 1.80 -16.69 10.74
N ALA A 234 1.89 -17.87 11.35
CA ALA A 234 0.74 -18.52 11.99
C ALA A 234 0.15 -17.64 13.10
N TYR A 235 0.99 -16.96 13.89
CA TYR A 235 0.52 -16.02 14.90
C TYR A 235 -0.31 -14.87 14.31
N VAL A 236 0.21 -14.19 13.29
CA VAL A 236 -0.49 -13.09 12.61
C VAL A 236 -1.77 -13.58 11.94
N MET A 237 -1.71 -14.69 11.21
CA MET A 237 -2.85 -15.23 10.47
C MET A 237 -3.91 -15.82 11.40
N ASN A 238 -3.56 -16.46 12.51
CA ASN A 238 -4.56 -16.89 13.49
C ASN A 238 -5.37 -15.71 14.05
N SER A 239 -4.76 -14.52 14.11
CA SER A 239 -5.41 -13.30 14.59
C SER A 239 -6.22 -12.59 13.50
N THR A 240 -5.78 -12.64 12.24
CA THR A 240 -6.30 -11.78 11.16
C THR A 240 -6.90 -12.52 9.96
N ARG A 241 -6.73 -13.84 9.83
CA ARG A 241 -7.10 -14.63 8.61
C ARG A 241 -8.50 -14.40 8.07
N PHE A 242 -9.47 -14.07 8.92
CA PHE A 242 -10.86 -13.89 8.49
C PHE A 242 -11.13 -12.55 7.80
N ILE A 243 -10.16 -11.64 7.85
CA ILE A 243 -10.25 -10.26 7.38
C ILE A 243 -8.99 -9.85 6.60
N TYR A 244 -7.92 -10.63 6.70
CA TYR A 244 -6.71 -10.45 5.91
C TYR A 244 -7.03 -10.54 4.42
N PRO A 245 -6.53 -9.60 3.60
CA PRO A 245 -6.73 -9.64 2.16
C PRO A 245 -6.08 -10.88 1.54
N GLU A 246 -6.66 -11.36 0.43
CA GLU A 246 -6.05 -12.43 -0.35
C GLU A 246 -4.66 -11.99 -0.83
N SER A 247 -3.66 -12.83 -0.60
CA SER A 247 -2.31 -12.63 -1.13
C SER A 247 -2.15 -13.44 -2.41
N ARG A 248 -2.01 -12.73 -3.53
CA ARG A 248 -1.91 -13.36 -4.86
C ARG A 248 -0.47 -13.73 -5.24
N GLN A 249 0.50 -13.09 -4.61
CA GLN A 249 1.91 -13.37 -4.82
C GLN A 249 2.32 -14.58 -3.97
N ARG A 250 3.03 -15.52 -4.59
CA ARG A 250 3.58 -16.69 -3.90
C ARG A 250 5.09 -16.59 -3.90
N TRP A 251 5.66 -16.56 -2.70
CA TRP A 251 7.09 -16.52 -2.49
C TRP A 251 7.56 -17.91 -2.11
N PRO A 252 8.28 -18.63 -3.00
CA PRO A 252 8.75 -19.97 -2.69
C PRO A 252 9.76 -19.93 -1.52
N GLU A 253 10.58 -18.88 -1.50
CA GLU A 253 11.54 -18.58 -0.45
C GLU A 253 11.54 -17.08 -0.18
N LYS A 254 11.79 -16.70 1.07
CA LYS A 254 11.73 -15.30 1.53
C LYS A 254 13.03 -14.78 2.09
N LEU A 255 13.84 -15.65 2.69
CA LEU A 255 15.05 -15.27 3.41
C LEU A 255 16.32 -15.42 2.58
N THR A 256 16.28 -16.01 1.39
CA THR A 256 17.46 -16.19 0.55
C THR A 256 17.89 -14.90 -0.17
N ASP A 257 19.14 -14.85 -0.62
CA ASP A 257 19.66 -13.70 -1.38
C ASP A 257 18.97 -13.57 -2.75
N GLN A 258 18.50 -14.70 -3.29
CA GLN A 258 17.65 -14.75 -4.46
C GLN A 258 16.29 -14.08 -4.21
N ALA A 259 15.64 -14.38 -3.09
CA ALA A 259 14.41 -13.71 -2.69
C ALA A 259 14.62 -12.21 -2.48
N LEU A 260 15.75 -11.82 -1.88
CA LEU A 260 16.13 -10.42 -1.76
C LEU A 260 16.27 -9.74 -3.13
N THR A 261 16.85 -10.42 -4.12
CA THR A 261 16.92 -9.90 -5.49
C THR A 261 15.54 -9.73 -6.11
N TRP A 262 14.66 -10.73 -6.02
CA TRP A 262 13.29 -10.61 -6.52
C TRP A 262 12.56 -9.44 -5.86
N PHE A 263 12.76 -9.25 -4.55
CA PHE A 263 12.19 -8.13 -3.82
C PHE A 263 12.66 -6.77 -4.37
N CYS A 264 13.93 -6.66 -4.75
CA CYS A 264 14.51 -5.46 -5.36
C CYS A 264 14.13 -5.25 -6.84
N VAL A 265 13.93 -6.32 -7.63
CA VAL A 265 13.83 -6.24 -9.11
C VAL A 265 12.38 -6.42 -9.62
N LEU A 266 11.58 -7.24 -8.95
CA LEU A 266 10.23 -7.62 -9.36
C LEU A 266 9.17 -7.35 -8.27
N GLY A 267 9.60 -7.15 -7.02
CA GLY A 267 8.75 -6.91 -5.87
C GLY A 267 8.67 -5.43 -5.47
N LEU A 268 8.53 -5.19 -4.16
CA LEU A 268 8.28 -3.86 -3.60
C LEU A 268 9.41 -2.85 -3.88
N GLY A 269 10.64 -3.31 -4.06
CA GLY A 269 11.80 -2.45 -4.36
C GLY A 269 11.98 -2.11 -5.84
N ALA A 270 11.21 -2.72 -6.75
CA ALA A 270 11.43 -2.62 -8.20
C ALA A 270 11.43 -1.18 -8.73
N HIS A 271 10.50 -0.34 -8.26
CA HIS A 271 10.43 1.08 -8.64
C HIS A 271 11.53 1.95 -8.02
N ARG A 272 12.27 1.43 -7.04
CA ARG A 272 13.37 2.09 -6.34
C ARG A 272 14.75 1.65 -6.83
N LEU A 273 14.82 0.69 -7.76
CA LEU A 273 16.08 0.23 -8.31
C LEU A 273 16.74 1.34 -9.15
N GLU A 274 18.00 1.61 -8.87
CA GLU A 274 18.79 2.64 -9.54
C GLU A 274 20.10 2.07 -10.09
N VAL A 275 20.63 2.69 -11.14
CA VAL A 275 21.98 2.41 -11.63
C VAL A 275 22.98 3.15 -10.77
N VAL A 276 24.02 2.46 -10.32
CA VAL A 276 25.11 3.04 -9.54
C VAL A 276 25.87 4.05 -10.40
N THR A 277 25.73 5.34 -10.06
CA THR A 277 26.41 6.45 -10.74
C THR A 277 27.84 6.66 -10.22
N ASP A 278 28.68 7.36 -10.99
CA ASP A 278 30.03 7.73 -10.52
C ASP A 278 29.99 8.62 -9.28
N ALA A 279 28.97 9.47 -9.14
CA ALA A 279 28.77 10.29 -7.95
C ALA A 279 28.52 9.43 -6.70
N MET A 280 27.66 8.40 -6.82
CA MET A 280 27.43 7.42 -5.76
C MET A 280 28.70 6.63 -5.46
N ARG A 281 29.43 6.17 -6.49
CA ARG A 281 30.71 5.48 -6.27
C ARG A 281 31.68 6.38 -5.50
N LYS A 282 31.77 7.67 -5.84
CA LYS A 282 32.63 8.62 -5.12
C LYS A 282 32.19 8.83 -3.68
N SER A 283 30.90 9.00 -3.40
CA SER A 283 30.40 9.17 -2.02
C SER A 283 30.73 7.95 -1.15
N TYR A 284 30.55 6.75 -1.70
CA TYR A 284 30.88 5.51 -1.00
C TYR A 284 32.38 5.19 -1.01
N ALA A 285 33.13 5.55 -2.05
CA ALA A 285 34.57 5.32 -2.15
C ALA A 285 35.38 6.21 -1.19
N ALA A 286 34.88 7.41 -0.87
CA ALA A 286 35.45 8.23 0.21
C ALA A 286 35.47 7.46 1.54
N ALA A 287 34.46 6.59 1.77
CA ALA A 287 34.40 5.70 2.91
C ALA A 287 35.05 4.31 2.65
N LYS A 288 35.60 4.06 1.45
CA LYS A 288 36.10 2.76 0.97
C LYS A 288 35.03 1.66 0.93
N LEU A 289 33.77 2.02 0.64
CA LEU A 289 32.62 1.12 0.77
C LEU A 289 31.95 0.70 -0.55
N ALA A 290 32.16 1.36 -1.69
CA ALA A 290 31.48 0.95 -2.93
C ALA A 290 32.20 -0.22 -3.63
N PRO A 291 31.56 -1.39 -3.81
CA PRO A 291 32.15 -2.46 -4.60
C PRO A 291 32.33 -2.02 -6.06
N LYS A 292 33.51 -2.26 -6.64
CA LYS A 292 33.77 -1.94 -8.06
C LYS A 292 32.79 -2.65 -9.00
N SER A 293 32.39 -3.88 -8.66
CA SER A 293 31.43 -4.69 -9.42
C SER A 293 29.97 -4.24 -9.29
N ALA A 294 29.62 -3.35 -8.35
CA ALA A 294 28.25 -2.94 -8.16
C ALA A 294 27.72 -2.17 -9.37
N LYS A 295 26.58 -2.59 -9.91
CA LYS A 295 25.93 -1.97 -11.06
C LYS A 295 24.61 -1.33 -10.67
N PHE A 296 23.87 -1.93 -9.75
CA PHE A 296 22.58 -1.45 -9.29
C PHE A 296 22.56 -1.24 -7.78
N VAL A 297 21.64 -0.40 -7.32
CA VAL A 297 21.43 -0.15 -5.89
C VAL A 297 19.96 0.13 -5.60
N VAL A 298 19.47 -0.36 -4.46
CA VAL A 298 18.24 0.13 -3.83
C VAL A 298 18.65 0.85 -2.55
N ARG A 299 18.32 2.14 -2.47
CA ARG A 299 18.80 3.03 -1.40
C ARG A 299 17.76 3.21 -0.30
N THR A 300 18.16 3.05 0.95
CA THR A 300 17.32 3.32 2.13
C THR A 300 18.04 4.07 3.25
N ASN A 301 19.35 4.35 3.09
CA ASN A 301 20.14 5.07 4.10
C ASN A 301 19.60 6.47 4.44
N ASN A 302 18.79 7.09 3.58
CA ASN A 302 18.09 8.34 3.89
C ASN A 302 17.20 8.26 5.15
N LEU A 303 16.80 7.05 5.56
CA LEU A 303 15.99 6.82 6.76
C LEU A 303 16.83 6.57 8.02
N ALA A 304 18.12 6.28 7.89
CA ALA A 304 18.98 5.89 9.00
C ALA A 304 19.34 7.05 9.94
N THR A 305 19.25 8.29 9.45
CA THR A 305 19.48 9.51 10.25
C THR A 305 18.28 9.90 11.10
N LEU A 306 17.12 9.28 10.89
CA LEU A 306 15.89 9.67 11.57
C LEU A 306 15.90 9.15 13.01
N PRO A 307 15.67 10.01 14.02
CA PRO A 307 15.58 9.60 15.42
C PRO A 307 14.52 8.51 15.67
N THR A 308 14.91 7.46 16.38
CA THR A 308 14.03 6.34 16.74
C THR A 308 13.54 6.39 18.19
N LYS A 309 12.51 5.62 18.49
CA LYS A 309 12.02 5.35 19.84
C LYS A 309 13.05 4.55 20.63
N ALA A 310 13.06 4.73 21.94
CA ALA A 310 13.94 3.97 22.83
C ALA A 310 13.78 2.45 22.60
N GLY A 311 14.90 1.78 22.33
CA GLY A 311 14.95 0.34 22.07
C GLY A 311 14.64 -0.08 20.64
N CYS A 312 14.11 0.80 19.79
CA CYS A 312 13.94 0.51 18.36
C CYS A 312 15.27 0.65 17.65
N ASP A 313 15.62 -0.31 16.79
CA ASP A 313 16.72 -0.09 15.86
C ASP A 313 16.29 0.86 14.72
N SER A 314 17.29 1.45 14.07
CA SER A 314 17.14 2.35 12.94
C SER A 314 16.92 1.59 11.63
N TYR A 315 16.15 2.21 10.74
CA TYR A 315 16.11 1.86 9.33
C TYR A 315 17.45 2.19 8.65
N GLY A 316 17.63 1.74 7.40
CA GLY A 316 18.82 1.96 6.59
C GLY A 316 19.33 0.69 5.93
N GLY A 317 20.32 0.83 5.07
CA GLY A 317 20.88 -0.24 4.25
C GLY A 317 20.69 0.05 2.77
N ASP A 318 21.75 0.41 2.08
CA ASP A 318 21.78 0.44 0.64
C ASP A 318 22.22 -0.94 0.14
N CYS A 319 21.35 -1.62 -0.60
CA CYS A 319 21.62 -2.95 -1.15
C CYS A 319 22.19 -2.82 -2.56
N PHE A 320 23.43 -3.27 -2.75
CA PHE A 320 24.14 -3.21 -4.02
C PHE A 320 24.05 -4.55 -4.74
N LEU A 321 23.78 -4.49 -6.05
CA LEU A 321 23.69 -5.66 -6.92
C LEU A 321 24.67 -5.56 -8.10
N ASP A 322 25.14 -6.70 -8.59
CA ASP A 322 25.99 -6.79 -9.78
C ASP A 322 25.18 -6.66 -11.09
N ASP A 323 25.82 -6.85 -12.23
CA ASP A 323 25.19 -6.81 -13.56
C ASP A 323 24.19 -7.96 -13.80
N GLY A 324 24.36 -9.09 -13.11
CA GLY A 324 23.44 -10.22 -13.05
C GLY A 324 22.33 -10.05 -12.01
N PHE A 325 22.25 -8.91 -11.33
CA PHE A 325 21.36 -8.62 -10.21
C PHE A 325 21.62 -9.48 -8.95
N ASN A 326 22.76 -10.14 -8.81
CA ASN A 326 23.09 -10.80 -7.55
C ASN A 326 23.44 -9.78 -6.48
N VAL A 327 22.99 -10.01 -5.25
CA VAL A 327 23.31 -9.16 -4.10
C VAL A 327 24.81 -9.26 -3.79
N ILE A 328 25.50 -8.12 -3.81
CA ILE A 328 26.92 -8.02 -3.50
C ILE A 328 27.14 -7.76 -2.01
N CYS A 329 26.47 -6.73 -1.49
CA CYS A 329 26.58 -6.29 -0.11
C CYS A 329 25.41 -5.38 0.28
N ILE A 330 25.23 -5.20 1.59
CA ILE A 330 24.36 -4.17 2.16
C ILE A 330 25.25 -3.20 2.94
N ILE A 331 25.17 -1.91 2.62
CA ILE A 331 25.91 -0.85 3.31
C ILE A 331 24.93 -0.08 4.17
N ARG A 332 25.00 -0.26 5.48
CA ARG A 332 24.11 0.38 6.44
C ARG A 332 24.81 1.59 7.05
N MET A 333 24.18 2.76 6.90
CA MET A 333 24.55 3.92 7.70
C MET A 333 24.03 3.74 9.12
N MET A 334 24.89 3.96 10.11
CA MET A 334 24.54 3.88 11.52
C MET A 334 24.15 5.28 12.03
N PRO A 335 23.19 5.39 12.95
CA PRO A 335 22.86 6.67 13.57
C PRO A 335 24.11 7.30 14.17
N VAL A 336 24.39 8.54 13.79
CA VAL A 336 25.55 9.27 14.27
C VAL A 336 25.23 9.81 15.67
N PRO A 337 25.96 9.42 16.73
CA PRO A 337 25.86 10.10 18.02
C PRO A 337 26.20 11.57 17.80
N VAL A 338 25.46 12.48 18.44
CA VAL A 338 25.67 13.93 18.33
C VAL A 338 27.17 14.22 18.43
N TYR A 339 27.80 14.60 17.29
CA TYR A 339 29.20 15.01 17.09
C TYR A 339 30.28 14.01 16.57
N GLU A 340 29.94 12.84 16.02
CA GLU A 340 30.93 11.95 15.36
C GLU A 340 30.85 11.98 13.82
N PRO A 341 31.92 11.60 13.08
CA PRO A 341 31.83 11.38 11.64
C PRO A 341 30.81 10.28 11.29
N GLU A 342 30.27 10.30 10.07
CA GLU A 342 29.31 9.29 9.60
C GLU A 342 29.88 7.87 9.79
N ASN A 343 29.15 7.03 10.51
CA ASN A 343 29.52 5.65 10.77
C ASN A 343 28.76 4.73 9.82
N TYR A 344 29.49 3.79 9.20
CA TYR A 344 28.93 2.82 8.27
C TYR A 344 29.35 1.39 8.65
N GLU A 345 28.43 0.46 8.49
CA GLU A 345 28.68 -0.98 8.57
C GLU A 345 28.39 -1.61 7.21
N MET A 346 29.31 -2.46 6.72
CA MET A 346 29.14 -3.21 5.48
C MET A 346 28.98 -4.69 5.77
N TYR A 347 27.97 -5.30 5.15
CA TYR A 347 27.65 -6.71 5.27
C TYR A 347 27.74 -7.40 3.91
N PHE A 348 28.36 -8.57 3.88
CA PHE A 348 28.51 -9.40 2.68
C PHE A 348 27.75 -10.73 2.82
N PRO A 349 27.27 -11.31 1.71
CA PRO A 349 26.81 -12.68 1.69
C PRO A 349 27.88 -13.66 2.21
N PRO A 350 27.52 -14.70 2.99
CA PRO A 350 28.47 -15.64 3.60
C PRO A 350 29.42 -16.34 2.61
N ASN A 351 29.00 -16.46 1.34
CA ASN A 351 29.76 -17.11 0.27
C ASN A 351 30.31 -16.14 -0.78
N SER A 352 30.40 -14.83 -0.47
CA SER A 352 30.86 -13.84 -1.43
C SER A 352 32.35 -14.03 -1.77
N PRO A 353 32.73 -14.24 -3.04
CA PRO A 353 34.12 -14.39 -3.45
C PRO A 353 34.96 -13.12 -3.24
N LEU A 354 34.31 -11.95 -3.05
CA LEU A 354 34.95 -10.67 -2.76
C LEU A 354 35.75 -10.66 -1.44
N LEU A 355 35.54 -11.63 -0.56
CA LEU A 355 36.28 -11.76 0.70
C LEU A 355 37.68 -12.36 0.54
N LEU A 356 38.09 -12.82 -0.66
CA LEU A 356 39.30 -13.66 -0.81
C LEU A 356 40.39 -13.15 -1.76
N SER A 357 40.30 -11.95 -2.35
CA SER A 357 41.40 -11.43 -3.18
C SER A 357 41.71 -9.96 -2.88
N HIS A 358 42.44 -9.72 -1.80
CA HIS A 358 43.32 -8.57 -1.78
C HIS A 358 44.68 -9.06 -2.29
N ASP A 359 44.96 -8.83 -3.57
CA ASP A 359 46.35 -8.87 -4.05
C ASP A 359 47.07 -7.68 -3.40
N PRO A 360 48.23 -7.89 -2.74
CA PRO A 360 48.97 -6.84 -2.06
C PRO A 360 49.99 -6.13 -2.98
N GLU A 361 49.87 -6.26 -4.30
CA GLU A 361 50.82 -5.67 -5.24
C GLU A 361 50.13 -4.55 -6.05
N ASP A 362 50.72 -3.36 -5.99
CA ASP A 362 50.36 -2.10 -6.65
C ASP A 362 49.33 -1.21 -5.93
N ASP A 363 49.84 -0.35 -5.03
CA ASP A 363 49.52 1.10 -5.02
C ASP A 363 50.50 1.87 -4.11
N GLU A 364 51.33 2.71 -4.73
CA GLU A 364 52.04 3.80 -4.06
C GLU A 364 51.07 4.95 -3.69
N GLU A 365 51.30 5.50 -2.50
CA GLU A 365 51.03 6.89 -2.06
C GLU A 365 49.74 7.28 -1.31
N VAL A 366 49.99 8.14 -0.31
CA VAL A 366 49.12 8.85 0.65
C VAL A 366 48.57 8.01 1.81
N LYS A 367 49.25 8.11 2.98
CA LYS A 367 48.72 7.68 4.28
C LYS A 367 47.90 8.81 4.92
N PRO A 368 46.57 8.70 5.07
CA PRO A 368 45.81 9.52 5.99
C PRO A 368 45.92 8.96 7.42
N ASP A 369 45.75 9.81 8.42
CA ASP A 369 45.58 9.40 9.83
C ASP A 369 44.23 8.69 10.00
N ILE A 370 44.27 7.42 10.40
CA ILE A 370 43.13 6.49 10.44
C ILE A 370 42.74 6.11 11.89
N SER A 371 43.13 6.91 12.87
CA SER A 371 43.00 6.59 14.30
C SER A 371 41.56 6.42 14.84
N HIS A 372 40.52 6.60 14.02
CA HIS A 372 39.12 6.59 14.47
C HIS A 372 38.14 5.62 13.76
N MET A 373 38.59 4.78 12.81
CA MET A 373 37.67 3.88 12.08
C MET A 373 37.79 2.42 12.52
N LYS A 374 36.67 1.81 12.93
CA LYS A 374 36.54 0.37 13.18
C LYS A 374 36.09 -0.34 11.91
N VAL A 375 37.01 -1.04 11.25
CA VAL A 375 36.67 -2.06 10.25
C VAL A 375 37.05 -3.40 10.85
N SER A 376 36.06 -4.26 11.11
CA SER A 376 36.26 -5.60 11.66
C SER A 376 36.36 -6.61 10.52
N VAL A 377 37.52 -7.24 10.34
CA VAL A 377 37.76 -8.33 9.37
C VAL A 377 38.22 -9.57 10.12
N ARG A 378 37.64 -10.73 9.83
CA ARG A 378 38.12 -12.04 10.31
C ARG A 378 38.85 -12.75 9.18
N SER A 379 40.17 -12.95 9.31
CA SER A 379 40.87 -14.00 8.57
C SER A 379 40.69 -15.31 9.34
N ARG A 380 40.18 -16.39 8.70
CA ARG A 380 40.34 -17.74 9.26
C ARG A 380 41.42 -18.48 8.48
N ALA A 381 42.49 -18.80 9.19
CA ALA A 381 43.47 -19.81 8.78
C ALA A 381 42.75 -21.15 8.61
N CYS A 382 43.04 -21.79 7.48
CA CYS A 382 42.62 -23.15 7.16
C CYS A 382 43.21 -24.13 8.19
N ALA A 383 42.39 -25.06 8.66
CA ALA A 383 42.86 -26.20 9.42
C ALA A 383 43.59 -27.16 8.46
N SER A 384 44.91 -27.29 8.63
CA SER A 384 45.65 -28.46 8.19
C SER A 384 46.42 -29.03 9.37
N THR A 385 46.05 -30.24 9.74
CA THR A 385 46.80 -31.19 10.54
C THR A 385 48.29 -31.26 10.16
N THR A 386 49.19 -31.09 11.13
CA THR A 386 50.40 -31.92 11.31
C THR A 386 51.04 -31.65 12.67
N SER A 387 51.38 -32.74 13.35
CA SER A 387 52.16 -32.80 14.60
C SER A 387 53.63 -32.51 14.37
N SER A 388 54.25 -31.65 15.18
CA SER A 388 55.61 -31.87 15.71
C SER A 388 55.98 -30.87 16.80
N SER A 389 56.60 -31.39 17.85
CA SER A 389 57.23 -30.74 19.00
C SER A 389 58.38 -29.78 18.64
N GLY A 390 58.59 -28.73 19.45
CA GLY A 390 59.93 -28.15 19.64
C GLY A 390 60.01 -26.67 20.00
N ALA A 391 60.25 -26.41 21.29
CA ALA A 391 61.11 -25.37 21.90
C ALA A 391 60.87 -23.85 21.68
N ALA A 392 61.19 -23.12 22.75
CA ALA A 392 60.86 -21.73 23.05
C ALA A 392 61.89 -20.69 22.53
N ALA A 393 61.44 -19.46 22.31
CA ALA A 393 62.18 -18.23 22.59
C ALA A 393 61.25 -17.00 22.64
N SER A 394 61.57 -16.10 23.56
CA SER A 394 60.95 -14.83 23.92
C SER A 394 61.08 -13.73 22.85
N GLU A 395 60.11 -12.82 22.77
CA GLU A 395 60.33 -11.40 23.04
C GLU A 395 59.03 -10.59 23.04
N ALA A 396 59.00 -9.60 23.92
CA ALA A 396 57.86 -8.74 24.20
C ALA A 396 57.66 -7.69 23.09
N SER A 397 56.44 -7.59 22.58
CA SER A 397 55.90 -6.32 22.07
C SER A 397 54.52 -6.12 22.68
N SER A 398 54.34 -4.98 23.35
CA SER A 398 53.11 -4.55 24.01
C SER A 398 52.07 -4.07 22.99
N GLY A 399 51.76 -4.89 22.00
CA GLY A 399 50.59 -4.69 21.14
C GLY A 399 49.36 -5.16 21.91
N LYS A 400 48.46 -4.23 22.27
CA LYS A 400 47.10 -4.59 22.68
C LYS A 400 46.49 -5.42 21.54
N ARG A 401 46.44 -6.74 21.71
CA ARG A 401 45.59 -7.61 20.91
C ARG A 401 44.16 -7.14 21.13
N PHE A 402 43.59 -6.52 20.11
CA PHE A 402 42.18 -6.26 20.06
C PHE A 402 41.48 -7.62 19.99
N HIS A 403 40.79 -7.97 21.08
CA HIS A 403 39.88 -9.10 21.09
C HIS A 403 38.76 -8.80 20.11
N VAL A 404 38.82 -9.41 18.91
CA VAL A 404 37.62 -9.72 18.16
C VAL A 404 36.88 -10.73 19.03
N ALA A 405 35.65 -10.42 19.47
CA ALA A 405 34.83 -11.38 20.17
C ALA A 405 34.75 -12.65 19.31
N GLU A 406 35.15 -13.80 19.85
CA GLU A 406 35.37 -15.04 19.09
C GLU A 406 34.08 -15.64 18.48
N ASP A 407 32.91 -15.03 18.76
CA ASP A 407 31.58 -15.62 18.60
C ASP A 407 30.63 -14.92 17.60
N VAL A 408 31.11 -14.07 16.68
CA VAL A 408 30.21 -13.49 15.66
C VAL A 408 29.81 -14.56 14.63
N ASP A 409 28.53 -14.94 14.63
CA ASP A 409 27.91 -15.77 13.61
C ASP A 409 27.64 -14.93 12.35
N LEU A 410 28.53 -15.05 11.37
CA LEU A 410 28.47 -14.31 10.10
C LEU A 410 27.16 -14.57 9.34
N ASN A 411 26.54 -15.75 9.51
CA ASN A 411 25.26 -16.03 8.88
C ASN A 411 24.16 -15.19 9.52
N ARG A 412 24.15 -15.10 10.86
CA ARG A 412 23.16 -14.30 11.58
C ARG A 412 23.28 -12.81 11.26
N GLU A 413 24.48 -12.26 11.21
CA GLU A 413 24.70 -10.85 10.84
C GLU A 413 24.21 -10.55 9.42
N TRP A 414 24.43 -11.46 8.47
CA TRP A 414 23.90 -11.31 7.12
C TRP A 414 22.37 -11.39 7.08
N GLU A 415 21.75 -12.37 7.75
CA GLU A 415 20.29 -12.47 7.86
C GLU A 415 19.69 -11.21 8.51
N TYR A 416 20.36 -10.67 9.52
CA TYR A 416 19.97 -9.42 10.15
C TYR A 416 20.04 -8.24 9.17
N ALA A 417 21.15 -8.09 8.44
CA ALA A 417 21.30 -7.04 7.45
C ALA A 417 20.21 -7.09 6.35
N LYS A 418 19.87 -8.30 5.86
CA LYS A 418 18.76 -8.50 4.92
C LYS A 418 17.41 -8.14 5.51
N PHE A 419 17.16 -8.50 6.76
CA PHE A 419 15.93 -8.13 7.47
C PHE A 419 15.81 -6.60 7.63
N VAL A 420 16.87 -5.94 8.07
CA VAL A 420 16.92 -4.47 8.22
C VAL A 420 16.67 -3.80 6.87
N PHE A 421 17.34 -4.24 5.80
CA PHE A 421 17.14 -3.70 4.46
C PHE A 421 15.69 -3.86 3.97
N ARG A 422 15.14 -5.09 4.01
CA ARG A 422 13.76 -5.37 3.56
C ARG A 422 12.75 -4.55 4.34
N SER A 423 12.94 -4.45 5.66
CA SER A 423 12.09 -3.67 6.54
C SER A 423 12.21 -2.16 6.29
N SER A 424 13.40 -1.68 5.92
CA SER A 424 13.63 -0.28 5.54
C SER A 424 12.96 0.05 4.22
N VAL A 425 13.04 -0.82 3.20
CA VAL A 425 12.30 -0.66 1.94
C VAL A 425 10.79 -0.71 2.21
N PHE A 426 10.33 -1.69 3.00
CA PHE A 426 8.92 -1.83 3.36
C PHE A 426 8.39 -0.57 4.06
N GLY A 427 9.07 -0.08 5.08
CA GLY A 427 8.74 1.16 5.77
C GLY A 427 8.80 2.40 4.86
N MET A 428 9.85 2.52 4.02
CA MET A 428 10.01 3.61 3.07
C MET A 428 8.87 3.64 2.05
N VAL A 429 8.56 2.50 1.43
CA VAL A 429 7.53 2.42 0.39
C VAL A 429 6.15 2.68 0.99
N THR A 430 5.82 2.09 2.13
CA THR A 430 4.53 2.35 2.80
C THR A 430 4.38 3.82 3.20
N PHE A 431 5.42 4.43 3.77
CA PHE A 431 5.34 5.81 4.27
C PHE A 431 5.50 6.86 3.17
N VAL A 432 6.57 6.76 2.38
CA VAL A 432 6.98 7.76 1.38
C VAL A 432 6.23 7.57 0.07
N ASP A 433 6.31 6.39 -0.55
CA ASP A 433 5.74 6.21 -1.89
C ASP A 433 4.21 6.09 -1.85
N HIS A 434 3.71 5.27 -0.94
CA HIS A 434 2.29 4.94 -0.86
C HIS A 434 1.49 6.03 -0.16
N LEU A 435 1.76 6.28 1.12
CA LEU A 435 0.98 7.25 1.90
C LEU A 435 1.27 8.69 1.48
N TYR A 436 2.54 9.12 1.47
CA TYR A 436 2.86 10.49 1.12
C TYR A 436 2.68 10.76 -0.39
N GLY A 437 3.36 9.99 -1.25
CA GLY A 437 3.42 10.23 -2.70
C GLY A 437 2.10 9.99 -3.43
N LEU A 438 1.42 8.87 -3.16
CA LEU A 438 0.18 8.54 -3.86
C LEU A 438 -1.06 9.07 -3.15
N HIS A 439 -1.27 8.72 -1.88
CA HIS A 439 -2.48 9.14 -1.17
C HIS A 439 -2.52 10.66 -1.00
N LEU A 440 -1.50 11.25 -0.38
CA LEU A 440 -1.54 12.63 0.11
C LEU A 440 -1.04 13.69 -0.87
N GLN A 441 -0.19 13.32 -1.83
CA GLN A 441 0.17 14.16 -2.96
C GLN A 441 -0.73 13.87 -4.17
N VAL A 442 -0.41 12.86 -5.00
CA VAL A 442 -1.02 12.70 -6.33
C VAL A 442 -2.55 12.59 -6.27
N SER A 443 -3.09 11.64 -5.50
CA SER A 443 -4.53 11.42 -5.39
C SER A 443 -5.26 12.62 -4.79
N ASN A 444 -4.77 13.13 -3.67
CA ASN A 444 -5.37 14.25 -2.96
C ASN A 444 -5.36 15.56 -3.78
N ILE A 445 -4.24 15.86 -4.45
CA ILE A 445 -4.06 17.10 -5.24
C ILE A 445 -5.00 17.11 -6.43
N PHE A 446 -5.01 16.04 -7.22
CA PHE A 446 -5.87 15.95 -8.40
C PHE A 446 -7.35 15.92 -8.00
N THR A 447 -7.71 15.18 -6.95
CA THR A 447 -9.10 15.15 -6.45
C THR A 447 -9.55 16.53 -5.99
N THR A 448 -8.72 17.25 -5.24
CA THR A 448 -9.03 18.61 -4.76
C THR A 448 -9.19 19.57 -5.93
N ALA A 449 -8.20 19.63 -6.84
CA ALA A 449 -8.26 20.51 -8.00
C ALA A 449 -9.47 20.21 -8.90
N MET A 450 -9.75 18.92 -9.12
CA MET A 450 -10.93 18.49 -9.87
C MET A 450 -12.21 19.02 -9.22
N ARG A 451 -12.34 18.86 -7.89
CA ARG A 451 -13.53 19.27 -7.14
C ARG A 451 -13.75 20.78 -7.09
N GLU A 452 -12.68 21.55 -6.98
CA GLU A 452 -12.73 23.00 -6.79
C GLU A 452 -12.78 23.79 -8.10
N ARG A 453 -12.21 23.26 -9.19
CA ARG A 453 -12.04 24.02 -10.45
C ARG A 453 -12.94 23.57 -11.58
N LEU A 454 -13.25 22.28 -11.66
CA LEU A 454 -14.00 21.73 -12.79
C LEU A 454 -15.50 21.62 -12.45
N PRO A 455 -16.39 22.37 -13.13
CA PRO A 455 -17.83 22.23 -12.92
C PRO A 455 -18.31 20.86 -13.41
N LYS A 456 -19.47 20.40 -12.93
CA LYS A 456 -20.03 19.09 -13.33
C LYS A 456 -20.34 18.96 -14.83
N SER A 457 -20.47 20.08 -15.53
CA SER A 457 -20.65 20.15 -16.99
C SER A 457 -19.34 20.04 -17.77
N ASN A 458 -18.18 20.05 -17.10
CA ASN A 458 -16.89 19.90 -17.76
C ASN A 458 -16.63 18.41 -18.06
N PRO A 459 -16.32 18.03 -19.32
CA PRO A 459 -16.05 16.63 -19.65
C PRO A 459 -14.91 16.00 -18.83
N LEU A 460 -13.86 16.78 -18.51
CA LEU A 460 -12.74 16.31 -17.70
C LEU A 460 -13.18 15.90 -16.29
N ARG A 461 -14.13 16.64 -15.68
CA ARG A 461 -14.70 16.30 -14.37
C ARG A 461 -15.30 14.89 -14.41
N SER A 462 -16.18 14.63 -15.38
CA SER A 462 -16.83 13.33 -15.53
C SER A 462 -15.84 12.20 -15.84
N PHE A 463 -14.79 12.50 -16.61
CA PHE A 463 -13.76 11.53 -16.96
C PHE A 463 -12.91 11.11 -15.75
N LEU A 464 -12.60 12.05 -14.84
CA LEU A 464 -11.73 11.82 -13.69
C LEU A 464 -12.40 11.15 -12.49
N VAL A 465 -13.73 11.23 -12.36
CA VAL A 465 -14.45 10.69 -11.19
C VAL A 465 -14.09 9.24 -10.84
N PRO A 466 -14.02 8.28 -11.80
CA PRO A 466 -13.60 6.91 -11.48
C PRO A 466 -12.22 6.81 -10.83
N PHE A 467 -11.32 7.72 -11.17
CA PHE A 467 -9.92 7.74 -10.74
C PHE A 467 -9.68 8.53 -9.44
N THR A 468 -10.66 9.32 -9.02
CA THR A 468 -10.68 10.06 -7.74
C THR A 468 -11.63 9.44 -6.72
N TYR A 469 -12.31 8.36 -7.08
CA TYR A 469 -13.29 7.69 -6.25
C TYR A 469 -12.66 7.23 -4.93
N GLY A 470 -13.34 7.46 -3.81
CA GLY A 470 -12.93 7.14 -2.44
C GLY A 470 -11.77 7.95 -1.86
N ALA A 471 -11.03 8.71 -2.68
CA ALA A 471 -9.78 9.35 -2.29
C ALA A 471 -9.91 10.29 -1.08
N ILE A 472 -10.94 11.14 -1.05
CA ILE A 472 -11.17 12.07 0.06
C ILE A 472 -11.48 11.31 1.35
N SER A 473 -12.42 10.36 1.28
CA SER A 473 -12.86 9.59 2.45
C SER A 473 -11.69 8.84 3.07
N ILE A 474 -10.83 8.23 2.25
CA ILE A 474 -9.70 7.48 2.78
C ILE A 474 -8.58 8.38 3.30
N ASN A 475 -8.30 9.49 2.63
CA ASN A 475 -7.27 10.40 3.11
C ASN A 475 -7.68 11.07 4.43
N ASP A 476 -8.96 11.41 4.60
CA ASP A 476 -9.48 11.93 5.86
C ASP A 476 -9.45 10.85 6.97
N ALA A 477 -9.79 9.60 6.63
CA ALA A 477 -9.66 8.48 7.55
C ALA A 477 -8.20 8.24 7.95
N ALA A 478 -7.24 8.30 7.02
CA ALA A 478 -5.81 8.17 7.31
C ALA A 478 -5.32 9.34 8.19
N ARG A 479 -5.77 10.57 7.93
CA ARG A 479 -5.50 11.74 8.77
C ARG A 479 -5.92 11.50 10.21
N LEU A 480 -7.12 10.95 10.41
CA LEU A 480 -7.67 10.71 11.75
C LEU A 480 -7.06 9.49 12.42
N THR A 481 -6.83 8.41 11.69
CA THR A 481 -6.56 7.09 12.27
C THR A 481 -5.15 6.58 12.08
N LEU A 482 -4.47 6.99 11.02
CA LEU A 482 -3.17 6.42 10.66
C LEU A 482 -2.04 7.31 11.14
N VAL A 483 -2.17 8.63 10.95
CA VAL A 483 -1.03 9.56 11.08
C VAL A 483 -1.13 10.53 12.25
N THR A 484 -2.26 10.63 12.94
CA THR A 484 -2.38 11.55 14.10
C THR A 484 -1.52 11.05 15.28
N PRO A 485 -1.10 11.90 16.24
CA PRO A 485 -0.36 11.44 17.41
C PRO A 485 -1.08 10.32 18.15
N ASN A 486 -0.33 9.34 18.66
CA ASN A 486 -0.84 8.15 19.34
C ASN A 486 -1.72 7.23 18.49
N SER A 487 -1.70 7.38 17.17
CA SER A 487 -2.42 6.50 16.24
C SER A 487 -1.51 5.41 15.67
N TRP A 488 -1.93 4.72 14.60
CA TRP A 488 -1.28 3.51 14.13
C TRP A 488 0.18 3.71 13.69
N LEU A 489 0.43 4.66 12.78
CA LEU A 489 1.75 4.84 12.16
C LEU A 489 2.83 5.26 13.18
N PRO A 490 2.60 6.23 14.09
CA PRO A 490 3.55 6.53 15.17
C PRO A 490 3.84 5.35 16.10
N ARG A 491 2.87 4.44 16.30
CA ARG A 491 3.04 3.26 17.15
C ARG A 491 3.85 2.16 16.48
N VAL A 492 3.64 1.90 15.19
CA VAL A 492 4.28 0.76 14.50
C VAL A 492 5.62 1.09 13.84
N LEU A 493 5.85 2.32 13.39
CA LEU A 493 7.15 2.74 12.82
C LEU A 493 8.21 2.90 13.91
N PRO A 494 9.52 2.89 13.61
CA PRO A 494 10.54 2.96 14.65
C PRO A 494 10.74 4.39 15.16
N PHE A 495 10.23 5.40 14.45
CA PHE A 495 10.50 6.81 14.70
C PHE A 495 9.86 7.32 15.99
N ASN A 496 10.57 8.20 16.69
CA ASN A 496 9.96 9.04 17.72
C ASN A 496 9.25 10.25 17.05
N ASP A 497 8.65 11.14 17.84
CA ASP A 497 7.92 12.29 17.27
C ASP A 497 8.81 13.19 16.38
N GLU A 498 10.05 13.44 16.76
CA GLU A 498 11.01 14.21 15.97
C GLU A 498 11.38 13.48 14.67
N GLY A 499 11.72 12.19 14.76
CA GLY A 499 12.01 11.37 13.59
C GLY A 499 10.85 11.28 12.62
N LEU A 500 9.61 11.22 13.12
CA LEU A 500 8.43 11.23 12.26
C LEU A 500 8.23 12.60 11.60
N GLN A 501 8.37 13.71 12.32
CA GLN A 501 8.32 15.06 11.73
C GLN A 501 9.39 15.24 10.63
N LEU A 502 10.62 14.80 10.90
CA LEU A 502 11.71 14.84 9.92
C LEU A 502 11.43 13.93 8.72
N ALA A 503 10.87 12.74 8.95
CA ALA A 503 10.46 11.84 7.87
C ALA A 503 9.44 12.53 6.95
N TRP A 504 8.40 13.16 7.50
CA TRP A 504 7.41 13.91 6.71
C TRP A 504 8.01 15.11 5.98
N ALA A 505 8.85 15.88 6.67
CA ALA A 505 9.51 17.05 6.09
C ALA A 505 10.39 16.66 4.89
N ASN A 506 11.00 15.47 4.90
CA ASN A 506 11.89 14.98 3.84
C ASN A 506 11.23 13.99 2.87
N ALA A 507 9.96 13.59 3.06
CA ALA A 507 9.34 12.57 2.24
C ALA A 507 9.37 12.91 0.73
N HIS A 508 9.21 14.19 0.38
CA HIS A 508 9.30 14.65 -1.00
C HIS A 508 10.66 14.40 -1.66
N SER A 509 11.75 14.63 -0.94
CA SER A 509 13.11 14.47 -1.46
C SER A 509 13.50 13.00 -1.57
N MET A 510 12.76 12.15 -0.86
CA MET A 510 12.86 10.71 -0.94
C MET A 510 11.99 10.11 -2.05
N LEU A 511 11.12 10.84 -2.75
CA LEU A 511 10.33 10.28 -3.84
C LEU A 511 11.23 9.98 -5.07
N PRO A 512 10.91 8.93 -5.85
CA PRO A 512 11.64 8.64 -7.08
C PRO A 512 11.28 9.68 -8.15
N VAL A 513 12.08 10.75 -8.25
CA VAL A 513 11.91 11.82 -9.23
C VAL A 513 12.88 11.70 -10.40
N THR A 514 12.62 12.45 -11.46
CA THR A 514 13.47 12.54 -12.65
C THR A 514 14.80 13.21 -12.34
N SER A 515 15.83 12.96 -13.15
CA SER A 515 17.18 13.53 -12.99
C SER A 515 17.29 15.03 -13.31
N ALA A 516 16.26 15.62 -13.92
CA ALA A 516 16.27 17.03 -14.30
C ALA A 516 16.30 17.96 -13.09
N PRO A 517 17.05 19.08 -13.14
CA PRO A 517 17.07 20.03 -12.06
C PRO A 517 15.65 20.56 -11.77
N PRO A 518 15.25 20.59 -10.48
CA PRO A 518 14.06 21.32 -10.08
C PRO A 518 14.20 22.75 -10.60
N GLN A 519 13.10 23.38 -11.06
CA GLN A 519 13.04 24.76 -11.61
C GLN A 519 13.28 24.94 -13.12
N THR A 520 13.27 23.87 -13.93
CA THR A 520 13.31 24.02 -15.40
C THR A 520 11.93 23.81 -16.02
N LYS A 521 11.65 24.46 -17.17
CA LYS A 521 10.48 24.12 -18.02
C LYS A 521 10.45 22.62 -18.31
N LYS A 522 11.62 22.02 -18.56
CA LYS A 522 11.78 20.58 -18.78
C LYS A 522 11.31 19.76 -17.57
N PHE A 523 11.69 20.15 -16.36
CA PHE A 523 11.25 19.46 -15.13
C PHE A 523 9.73 19.36 -15.02
N LEU A 524 9.00 20.44 -15.35
CA LEU A 524 7.53 20.42 -15.34
C LEU A 524 6.95 19.36 -16.29
N PHE A 525 7.54 19.18 -17.47
CA PHE A 525 7.13 18.10 -18.38
C PHE A 525 7.55 16.73 -17.87
N ASP A 526 8.77 16.61 -17.34
CA ASP A 526 9.32 15.33 -16.88
C ASP A 526 8.51 14.74 -15.71
N ILE A 527 8.04 15.57 -14.76
CA ILE A 527 7.24 15.08 -13.63
C ILE A 527 5.87 14.54 -14.04
N PHE A 528 5.35 14.98 -15.20
CA PHE A 528 4.07 14.53 -15.73
C PHE A 528 4.22 13.54 -16.87
N ASP A 529 5.42 13.27 -17.37
CA ASP A 529 5.66 12.30 -18.44
C ASP A 529 6.23 10.99 -17.87
N ARG A 530 5.31 10.15 -17.34
CA ARG A 530 5.67 8.83 -16.83
C ARG A 530 6.29 7.93 -17.91
N GLY A 531 5.91 8.12 -19.18
CA GLY A 531 6.48 7.38 -20.30
C GLY A 531 7.96 7.71 -20.52
N ALA A 532 8.29 8.99 -20.55
CA ALA A 532 9.67 9.47 -20.64
C ALA A 532 10.49 8.98 -19.44
N TYR A 533 9.92 9.01 -18.24
CA TYR A 533 10.57 8.48 -17.04
C TYR A 533 10.87 6.97 -17.15
N CYS A 534 9.91 6.14 -17.58
CA CYS A 534 10.14 4.71 -17.80
C CYS A 534 11.19 4.47 -18.91
N HIS A 535 11.15 5.26 -19.98
CA HIS A 535 12.15 5.20 -21.06
C HIS A 535 13.56 5.55 -20.56
N GLU A 536 13.70 6.59 -19.73
CA GLU A 536 14.98 6.96 -19.12
C GLU A 536 15.54 5.81 -18.27
N LYS A 537 14.68 5.15 -17.48
CA LYS A 537 15.08 3.98 -16.67
C LYS A 537 15.59 2.86 -17.54
N LEU A 538 14.85 2.47 -18.58
CA LEU A 538 15.28 1.44 -19.53
C LEU A 538 16.60 1.82 -20.22
N ALA A 539 16.72 3.06 -20.70
CA ALA A 539 17.91 3.56 -21.38
C ALA A 539 19.15 3.67 -20.47
N SER A 540 18.95 3.84 -19.17
CA SER A 540 20.05 3.88 -18.18
C SER A 540 20.68 2.51 -17.93
N GLY A 541 20.05 1.42 -18.38
CA GLY A 541 20.46 0.05 -18.14
C GLY A 541 19.58 -0.71 -17.13
N LEU A 542 18.48 -0.12 -16.65
CA LEU A 542 17.46 -0.82 -15.85
C LEU A 542 16.42 -1.49 -16.76
N ASP A 543 16.90 -2.31 -17.70
CA ASP A 543 16.04 -3.07 -18.61
C ASP A 543 15.47 -4.33 -17.92
N THR A 544 14.67 -4.08 -16.87
CA THR A 544 13.97 -5.11 -16.09
C THR A 544 12.55 -5.28 -16.60
N GLU A 545 11.95 -6.44 -16.32
CA GLU A 545 10.55 -6.67 -16.69
C GLU A 545 9.60 -5.64 -16.06
N TYR A 546 9.88 -5.23 -14.83
CA TYR A 546 9.12 -4.18 -14.15
C TYR A 546 8.99 -2.92 -15.01
N TRP A 547 10.12 -2.39 -15.53
CA TRP A 547 10.10 -1.15 -16.32
C TRP A 547 9.52 -1.35 -17.72
N ARG A 548 9.65 -2.55 -18.32
CA ARG A 548 9.00 -2.87 -19.61
C ARG A 548 7.49 -2.89 -19.47
N GLN A 549 6.96 -3.60 -18.48
CA GLN A 549 5.52 -3.65 -18.22
C GLN A 549 4.98 -2.28 -17.77
N ALA A 550 5.74 -1.52 -16.98
CA ALA A 550 5.37 -0.15 -16.61
C ALA A 550 5.19 0.75 -17.84
N LEU A 551 6.11 0.68 -18.80
CA LEU A 551 6.05 1.45 -20.04
C LEU A 551 4.92 0.98 -20.96
N GLU A 552 4.68 -0.32 -21.06
CA GLU A 552 3.60 -0.85 -21.87
C GLU A 552 2.23 -0.46 -21.29
N TYR A 553 2.06 -0.57 -19.96
CA TYR A 553 0.85 -0.12 -19.28
C TYR A 553 0.63 1.39 -19.43
N TRP A 554 1.71 2.18 -19.35
CA TRP A 554 1.67 3.62 -19.64
C TRP A 554 1.09 3.91 -21.03
N LYS A 555 1.56 3.21 -22.07
CA LYS A 555 1.08 3.41 -23.44
C LYS A 555 -0.42 3.14 -23.56
N THR A 556 -0.92 2.10 -22.91
CA THR A 556 -2.36 1.78 -22.86
C THR A 556 -3.16 2.91 -22.22
N VAL A 557 -2.74 3.39 -21.04
CA VAL A 557 -3.42 4.49 -20.34
C VAL A 557 -3.34 5.80 -21.12
N HIS A 558 -2.17 6.13 -21.67
CA HIS A 558 -1.96 7.37 -22.41
C HIS A 558 -2.75 7.38 -23.73
N GLY A 559 -2.78 6.26 -24.47
CA GLY A 559 -3.60 6.10 -25.67
C GLY A 559 -5.09 6.30 -25.36
N PHE A 560 -5.56 5.69 -24.27
CA PHE A 560 -6.92 5.88 -23.78
C PHE A 560 -7.26 7.35 -23.48
N VAL A 561 -6.38 8.07 -22.75
CA VAL A 561 -6.56 9.50 -22.48
C VAL A 561 -6.62 10.32 -23.77
N LEU A 562 -5.69 10.09 -24.70
CA LEU A 562 -5.65 10.82 -25.97
C LEU A 562 -6.91 10.61 -26.81
N GLU A 563 -7.44 9.39 -26.88
CA GLU A 563 -8.66 9.10 -27.64
C GLU A 563 -9.90 9.78 -27.01
N VAL A 564 -10.05 9.71 -25.69
CA VAL A 564 -11.15 10.40 -24.98
C VAL A 564 -11.04 11.91 -25.17
N PHE A 565 -9.83 12.47 -25.04
CA PHE A 565 -9.63 13.92 -25.14
C PHE A 565 -9.83 14.42 -26.56
N SER A 566 -9.38 13.67 -27.57
CA SER A 566 -9.62 14.00 -28.97
C SER A 566 -11.10 13.92 -29.34
N THR A 567 -11.89 13.12 -28.61
CA THR A 567 -13.35 13.05 -28.77
C THR A 567 -14.05 14.25 -28.15
N TYR A 568 -13.66 14.66 -26.93
CA TYR A 568 -14.23 15.84 -26.28
C TYR A 568 -13.75 17.17 -26.87
N TRP A 569 -12.52 17.23 -27.33
CA TRP A 569 -11.88 18.43 -27.88
C TRP A 569 -11.19 18.09 -29.21
N PRO A 570 -11.95 17.94 -30.32
CA PRO A 570 -11.37 17.73 -31.64
C PRO A 570 -10.44 18.85 -32.07
N ASN A 571 -10.70 20.07 -31.59
CA ASN A 571 -9.80 21.20 -31.69
C ASN A 571 -9.01 21.37 -30.37
N ARG A 572 -7.69 21.18 -30.42
CA ARG A 572 -6.82 21.28 -29.23
C ARG A 572 -6.89 22.66 -28.57
N SER A 573 -7.10 23.71 -29.36
CA SER A 573 -7.27 25.08 -28.85
C SER A 573 -8.45 25.19 -27.87
N GLU A 574 -9.49 24.36 -28.00
CA GLU A 574 -10.65 24.38 -27.09
C GLU A 574 -10.32 23.87 -25.70
N LEU A 575 -9.45 22.86 -25.57
CA LEU A 575 -9.02 22.35 -24.27
C LEU A 575 -8.06 23.34 -23.59
N VAL A 576 -7.03 23.77 -24.30
CA VAL A 576 -5.91 24.54 -23.72
C VAL A 576 -6.24 26.01 -23.44
N ASN A 577 -7.27 26.56 -24.10
CA ASN A 577 -7.79 27.90 -23.81
C ASN A 577 -9.03 27.85 -22.89
N ASN A 578 -9.41 26.67 -22.40
CA ASN A 578 -10.49 26.55 -21.44
C ASN A 578 -10.02 27.07 -20.06
N GLY A 579 -10.71 28.09 -19.53
CA GLY A 579 -10.38 28.70 -18.25
C GLY A 579 -10.48 27.74 -17.07
N ASP A 580 -11.43 26.79 -17.06
CA ASP A 580 -11.55 25.80 -16.00
C ASP A 580 -10.41 24.78 -16.03
N ILE A 581 -9.97 24.35 -17.23
CA ILE A 581 -8.83 23.43 -17.40
C ILE A 581 -7.52 24.12 -16.99
N THR A 582 -7.35 25.38 -17.38
CA THR A 582 -6.21 26.19 -16.96
C THR A 582 -6.18 26.33 -15.45
N ALA A 583 -7.30 26.72 -14.82
CA ALA A 583 -7.39 26.86 -13.38
C ALA A 583 -7.16 25.53 -12.63
N PHE A 584 -7.64 24.41 -13.19
CA PHE A 584 -7.37 23.07 -12.68
C PHE A 584 -5.87 22.74 -12.70
N MET A 585 -5.20 22.91 -13.84
CA MET A 585 -3.76 22.63 -13.96
C MET A 585 -2.90 23.53 -13.08
N LEU A 586 -3.23 24.82 -13.02
CA LEU A 586 -2.54 25.76 -12.15
C LEU A 586 -2.68 25.34 -10.69
N GLN A 587 -3.86 24.91 -10.25
CA GLN A 587 -4.02 24.41 -8.88
C GLN A 587 -3.24 23.12 -8.63
N VAL A 588 -3.20 22.18 -9.59
CA VAL A 588 -2.37 20.97 -9.46
C VAL A 588 -0.89 21.34 -9.27
N ILE A 589 -0.36 22.23 -10.11
CA ILE A 589 1.04 22.68 -10.05
C ILE A 589 1.32 23.41 -8.73
N SER A 590 0.44 24.34 -8.32
CA SER A 590 0.59 25.08 -7.07
C SER A 590 0.55 24.18 -5.84
N ASN A 591 -0.31 23.15 -5.83
CA ASN A 591 -0.36 22.21 -4.70
C ASN A 591 0.86 21.27 -4.67
N LEU A 592 1.39 20.87 -5.84
CA LEU A 592 2.65 20.13 -5.92
C LEU A 592 3.82 20.99 -5.41
N GLN A 593 3.88 22.26 -5.81
CA GLN A 593 4.83 23.25 -5.28
C GLN A 593 4.77 23.33 -3.75
N ALA A 594 3.57 23.50 -3.20
CA ALA A 594 3.36 23.67 -1.75
C ALA A 594 3.75 22.43 -0.92
N THR A 595 3.65 21.23 -1.50
CA THR A 595 3.86 19.98 -0.76
C THR A 595 5.22 19.35 -1.00
N SER A 596 5.88 19.61 -2.14
CA SER A 596 7.04 18.83 -2.56
C SER A 596 8.39 19.52 -2.45
N GLY A 597 8.49 20.84 -2.26
CA GLY A 597 9.80 21.54 -2.30
C GLY A 597 10.61 21.39 -3.61
N LEU A 598 10.20 20.50 -4.52
CA LEU A 598 10.81 20.17 -5.81
C LEU A 598 10.57 21.27 -6.85
N ILE A 599 9.60 22.13 -6.61
CA ILE A 599 9.37 23.29 -7.46
C ILE A 599 9.53 24.48 -6.51
N ASP A 600 10.68 25.16 -6.60
CA ASP A 600 10.93 26.34 -5.78
C ASP A 600 9.87 27.39 -6.10
N VAL A 601 9.05 27.66 -5.08
CA VAL A 601 7.89 28.58 -5.06
C VAL A 601 8.25 29.98 -5.55
N THR A 602 9.54 30.35 -5.51
CA THR A 602 10.00 31.69 -5.91
C THR A 602 10.43 31.80 -7.38
N SER A 603 10.67 30.67 -8.06
CA SER A 603 11.33 30.66 -9.37
C SER A 603 10.39 30.48 -10.56
N ILE A 604 9.23 29.84 -10.34
CA ILE A 604 8.23 29.57 -11.38
C ILE A 604 6.87 30.02 -10.86
N ASP A 605 6.48 31.24 -11.21
CA ASP A 605 5.08 31.67 -11.10
C ASP A 605 4.24 30.79 -12.04
N PRO A 606 3.30 29.95 -11.53
CA PRO A 606 2.54 29.01 -12.35
C PRO A 606 1.77 29.70 -13.47
N ASP A 607 1.24 30.89 -13.22
CA ASP A 607 0.49 31.67 -14.20
C ASP A 607 1.39 32.08 -15.37
N SER A 608 2.53 32.70 -15.06
CA SER A 608 3.54 33.06 -16.07
C SER A 608 4.10 31.84 -16.80
N ALA A 609 4.34 30.73 -16.08
CA ALA A 609 4.83 29.49 -16.67
C ALA A 609 3.85 28.93 -17.70
N TRP A 610 2.58 28.85 -17.34
CA TRP A 610 1.50 28.40 -18.23
C TRP A 610 1.33 29.33 -19.44
N ALA A 611 1.35 30.65 -19.21
CA ALA A 611 1.20 31.66 -20.27
C ALA A 611 2.31 31.55 -21.34
N ASN A 612 3.52 31.16 -20.93
CA ASN A 612 4.68 31.00 -21.81
C ASN A 612 4.74 29.64 -22.57
N LEU A 613 3.81 28.72 -22.30
CA LEU A 613 3.69 27.48 -23.06
C LEU A 613 2.95 27.72 -24.38
N THR A 614 3.42 27.07 -25.45
CA THR A 614 2.69 26.98 -26.70
C THR A 614 1.43 26.12 -26.55
N GLU A 615 0.54 26.18 -27.54
CA GLU A 615 -0.68 25.35 -27.55
C GLU A 615 -0.37 23.84 -27.45
N GLU A 616 0.60 23.38 -28.24
CA GLU A 616 1.04 21.99 -28.28
C GLU A 616 1.66 21.55 -26.94
N GLU A 617 2.42 22.45 -26.31
CA GLU A 617 3.02 22.21 -25.00
C GLU A 617 1.95 22.11 -23.90
N ARG A 618 0.93 22.97 -23.90
CA ARG A 618 -0.20 22.86 -22.95
C ARG A 618 -0.99 21.59 -23.16
N TRP A 619 -1.26 21.22 -24.41
CA TRP A 619 -1.94 19.97 -24.75
C TRP A 619 -1.17 18.77 -24.22
N THR A 620 0.13 18.71 -24.51
CA THR A 620 1.03 17.65 -24.06
C THR A 620 1.08 17.59 -22.53
N LEU A 621 1.23 18.74 -21.87
CA LEU A 621 1.29 18.82 -20.42
C LEU A 621 0.00 18.29 -19.77
N VAL A 622 -1.17 18.70 -20.25
CA VAL A 622 -2.45 18.24 -19.70
C VAL A 622 -2.64 16.74 -19.93
N THR A 623 -2.42 16.26 -21.16
CA THR A 623 -2.64 14.83 -21.50
C THR A 623 -1.68 13.93 -20.74
N ASN A 624 -0.39 14.30 -20.65
CA ASN A 624 0.60 13.60 -19.84
C ASN A 624 0.26 13.65 -18.35
N ALA A 625 -0.14 14.80 -17.81
CA ALA A 625 -0.50 14.91 -16.39
C ALA A 625 -1.68 14.01 -16.01
N ILE A 626 -2.71 13.95 -16.86
CA ILE A 626 -3.89 13.11 -16.63
C ILE A 626 -3.56 11.63 -16.79
N ALA A 627 -2.80 11.26 -17.82
CA ALA A 627 -2.34 9.87 -17.98
C ALA A 627 -1.45 9.44 -16.81
N THR A 628 -0.55 10.31 -16.33
CA THR A 628 0.34 10.03 -15.18
C THR A 628 -0.45 9.88 -13.90
N PHE A 629 -1.43 10.77 -13.68
CA PHE A 629 -2.36 10.61 -12.58
C PHE A 629 -3.05 9.25 -12.61
N ILE A 630 -3.67 8.86 -13.73
CA ILE A 630 -4.36 7.57 -13.88
C ILE A 630 -3.39 6.40 -13.66
N ASN A 631 -2.21 6.43 -14.29
CA ASN A 631 -1.19 5.37 -14.14
C ASN A 631 -0.77 5.19 -12.67
N LEU A 632 -0.57 6.30 -11.95
CA LEU A 632 -0.13 6.28 -10.55
C LEU A 632 -1.23 5.85 -9.57
N VAL A 633 -2.49 6.27 -9.76
CA VAL A 633 -3.59 5.86 -8.86
C VAL A 633 -4.12 4.45 -9.13
N THR A 634 -3.68 3.83 -10.22
CA THR A 634 -4.02 2.44 -10.59
C THR A 634 -2.81 1.52 -10.36
N ALA A 635 -1.98 1.28 -11.36
CA ALA A 635 -0.80 0.41 -11.25
C ALA A 635 0.26 0.92 -10.27
N GLY A 636 0.46 2.24 -10.17
CA GLY A 636 1.37 2.81 -9.18
C GLY A 636 0.96 2.48 -7.76
N HIS A 637 -0.33 2.64 -7.45
CA HIS A 637 -0.92 2.30 -6.15
C HIS A 637 -0.88 0.82 -5.87
N GLU A 638 -1.15 -0.03 -6.86
CA GLU A 638 -1.00 -1.48 -6.72
C GLU A 638 0.45 -1.87 -6.39
N GLN A 639 1.44 -1.33 -7.11
CA GLN A 639 2.87 -1.61 -6.88
C GLN A 639 3.31 -1.33 -5.43
N VAL A 640 2.84 -0.22 -4.85
CA VAL A 640 3.29 0.22 -3.51
C VAL A 640 2.30 -0.13 -2.40
N GLY A 641 1.08 -0.54 -2.75
CA GLY A 641 -0.02 -0.85 -1.83
C GLY A 641 -0.29 -2.34 -1.63
N GLN A 642 0.12 -3.20 -2.58
CA GLN A 642 0.00 -4.67 -2.45
C GLN A 642 1.10 -5.27 -1.56
N VAL A 643 1.20 -4.78 -0.32
CA VAL A 643 2.27 -5.17 0.60
C VAL A 643 1.86 -6.29 1.55
N GLN A 644 0.64 -6.82 1.43
CA GLN A 644 0.11 -7.87 2.31
C GLN A 644 0.93 -9.16 2.27
N VAL A 645 1.53 -9.51 1.12
CA VAL A 645 2.38 -10.71 1.04
C VAL A 645 3.62 -10.62 1.94
N TYR A 646 4.13 -9.41 2.14
CA TYR A 646 5.28 -9.10 2.99
C TYR A 646 4.81 -8.91 4.45
N ALA A 647 3.70 -8.20 4.62
CA ALA A 647 3.19 -7.80 5.92
C ALA A 647 2.71 -8.97 6.79
N GLN A 648 2.23 -10.07 6.18
CA GLN A 648 1.82 -11.29 6.90
C GLN A 648 3.01 -12.00 7.59
N ASP A 649 4.25 -11.70 7.18
CA ASP A 649 5.44 -12.39 7.65
C ASP A 649 6.41 -11.42 8.32
N PRO A 650 6.34 -11.30 9.66
CA PRO A 650 7.18 -10.37 10.41
C PRO A 650 8.65 -10.79 10.46
N THR A 651 9.03 -11.97 9.91
CA THR A 651 10.44 -12.39 9.73
C THR A 651 11.02 -11.90 8.40
N PHE A 652 10.16 -11.57 7.43
CA PHE A 652 10.58 -11.05 6.13
C PHE A 652 10.82 -9.54 6.19
N ALA A 653 9.81 -8.79 6.64
CA ALA A 653 9.86 -7.34 6.80
C ALA A 653 8.96 -6.88 7.95
N ALA A 654 9.39 -5.82 8.64
CA ALA A 654 8.71 -5.28 9.81
C ALA A 654 8.66 -3.75 9.80
N PHE A 655 7.60 -3.15 10.35
CA PHE A 655 7.58 -1.70 10.60
C PHE A 655 8.49 -1.26 11.75
N SER A 656 8.82 -2.11 12.71
CA SER A 656 9.82 -1.80 13.74
C SER A 656 10.27 -3.05 14.46
N TRP A 657 11.45 -2.99 15.07
CA TRP A 657 12.02 -4.10 15.82
C TRP A 657 12.98 -3.62 16.90
N SER A 658 13.23 -4.49 17.87
CA SER A 658 14.15 -4.22 18.97
C SER A 658 15.60 -4.30 18.50
N THR A 659 16.47 -3.44 19.03
CA THR A 659 17.93 -3.52 18.83
C THR A 659 18.53 -4.86 19.29
N LYS A 660 17.85 -5.59 20.18
CA LYS A 660 18.33 -6.89 20.71
C LYS A 660 18.30 -8.00 19.67
N ILE A 661 17.41 -7.93 18.66
CA ILE A 661 17.23 -9.05 17.72
C ILE A 661 18.46 -9.31 16.84
N ARG A 662 19.37 -8.33 16.75
CA ARG A 662 20.68 -8.52 16.10
C ARG A 662 21.44 -9.69 16.74
N ASN A 663 21.48 -9.73 18.07
CA ASN A 663 22.30 -10.69 18.82
C ASN A 663 21.49 -11.86 19.42
N GLU A 664 20.19 -11.68 19.63
CA GLU A 664 19.39 -12.59 20.44
C GLU A 664 18.03 -12.92 19.79
N GLY A 665 17.50 -14.11 20.05
CA GLY A 665 16.14 -14.50 19.63
C GLY A 665 15.92 -14.65 18.13
N VAL A 666 14.65 -14.65 17.73
CA VAL A 666 14.20 -14.74 16.34
C VAL A 666 14.31 -13.35 15.67
N ILE A 667 14.86 -13.30 14.45
CA ILE A 667 14.91 -12.07 13.65
C ILE A 667 13.49 -11.80 13.10
N ALA A 668 12.70 -11.09 13.89
CA ALA A 668 11.33 -10.75 13.56
C ALA A 668 10.88 -9.47 14.28
N ALA A 669 9.79 -8.87 13.80
CA ALA A 669 9.05 -7.89 14.58
C ALA A 669 8.57 -8.51 15.92
N PRO A 670 8.49 -7.74 17.02
CA PRO A 670 7.76 -8.17 18.21
C PRO A 670 6.29 -8.49 17.88
N LYS A 671 5.65 -9.39 18.64
CA LYS A 671 4.27 -9.83 18.39
C LYS A 671 3.27 -8.69 18.24
N PRO A 672 3.30 -7.62 19.06
CA PRO A 672 2.37 -6.51 18.89
C PRO A 672 2.59 -5.71 17.61
N VAL A 673 3.84 -5.55 17.16
CA VAL A 673 4.16 -4.89 15.88
C VAL A 673 3.73 -5.78 14.71
N ALA A 674 3.99 -7.08 14.77
CA ALA A 674 3.57 -8.05 13.76
C ALA A 674 2.04 -8.07 13.59
N LEU A 675 1.31 -8.14 14.70
CA LEU A 675 -0.15 -8.05 14.69
C LEU A 675 -0.60 -6.70 14.16
N GLY A 676 0.03 -5.60 14.60
CA GLY A 676 -0.30 -4.26 14.15
C GLY A 676 -0.15 -4.09 12.64
N GLN A 677 0.94 -4.60 12.08
CA GLN A 677 1.21 -4.65 10.64
C GLN A 677 0.12 -5.42 9.89
N GLY A 678 -0.24 -6.63 10.35
CA GLY A 678 -1.29 -7.42 9.70
C GLY A 678 -2.68 -6.76 9.76
N LEU A 679 -2.95 -6.00 10.82
CA LEU A 679 -4.19 -5.25 10.99
C LEU A 679 -4.27 -4.02 10.11
N ILE A 680 -3.16 -3.28 9.94
CA ILE A 680 -3.13 -2.16 8.98
C ILE A 680 -3.52 -2.70 7.60
N MET A 681 -2.90 -3.80 7.14
CA MET A 681 -3.24 -4.41 5.84
C MET A 681 -4.72 -4.77 5.73
N THR A 682 -5.25 -5.42 6.76
CA THR A 682 -6.67 -5.76 6.82
C THR A 682 -7.58 -4.54 6.68
N LEU A 683 -7.25 -3.45 7.37
CA LEU A 683 -8.05 -2.22 7.37
C LEU A 683 -7.89 -1.44 6.07
N THR A 684 -6.78 -1.62 5.36
CA THR A 684 -6.45 -0.88 4.14
C THR A 684 -6.71 -1.63 2.85
N SER A 685 -7.19 -2.87 2.90
CA SER A 685 -7.37 -3.73 1.71
C SER A 685 -8.82 -4.08 1.41
N THR A 686 -9.76 -3.17 1.66
CA THR A 686 -11.14 -3.36 1.20
C THR A 686 -11.18 -3.37 -0.34
N PRO A 687 -11.92 -4.27 -1.01
CA PRO A 687 -11.99 -4.33 -2.48
C PRO A 687 -12.64 -3.10 -3.12
N MET A 688 -11.98 -2.44 -4.07
CA MET A 688 -12.50 -1.25 -4.78
C MET A 688 -13.07 -1.57 -6.15
N PRO A 689 -13.78 -0.62 -6.82
CA PRO A 689 -14.07 -0.73 -8.24
C PRO A 689 -12.80 -1.09 -9.02
N LYS A 690 -12.90 -2.17 -9.80
CA LYS A 690 -11.80 -2.65 -10.62
C LYS A 690 -11.71 -1.81 -11.89
N LEU A 691 -10.46 -1.55 -12.31
CA LEU A 691 -10.19 -0.85 -13.56
C LEU A 691 -10.77 -1.62 -14.74
N MET A 692 -10.58 -2.94 -14.74
CA MET A 692 -11.21 -3.86 -15.67
C MET A 692 -12.64 -4.22 -15.20
N VAL A 693 -13.61 -3.98 -16.07
CA VAL A 693 -15.04 -4.17 -15.79
C VAL A 693 -15.42 -5.62 -16.06
N THR A 694 -15.83 -6.33 -15.01
CA THR A 694 -16.24 -7.74 -15.09
C THR A 694 -17.76 -7.92 -15.28
N ALA A 695 -18.57 -6.90 -14.98
CA ALA A 695 -20.01 -6.94 -15.16
C ALA A 695 -20.60 -5.54 -15.47
N PRO A 696 -21.77 -5.45 -16.13
CA PRO A 696 -22.36 -4.17 -16.54
C PRO A 696 -22.57 -3.15 -15.41
N GLU A 697 -22.89 -3.61 -14.21
CA GLU A 697 -23.08 -2.78 -13.01
C GLU A 697 -21.78 -2.16 -12.47
N TYR A 698 -20.61 -2.60 -12.97
CA TYR A 698 -19.30 -2.01 -12.68
C TYR A 698 -18.79 -1.14 -13.82
N ASN A 699 -19.60 -0.91 -14.87
CA ASN A 699 -19.22 -0.05 -15.98
C ASN A 699 -19.19 1.42 -15.55
N TRP A 700 -18.01 1.89 -15.13
CA TRP A 700 -17.78 3.25 -14.68
C TRP A 700 -17.80 4.30 -15.80
N SER A 701 -17.72 3.92 -17.09
CA SER A 701 -17.82 4.88 -18.22
C SER A 701 -19.22 5.52 -18.36
N LYS A 702 -20.22 5.02 -17.62
CA LYS A 702 -21.58 5.56 -17.63
C LYS A 702 -21.68 6.97 -17.03
N ILE A 703 -20.69 7.37 -16.23
CA ILE A 703 -20.63 8.71 -15.66
C ILE A 703 -20.16 9.78 -16.65
N TRP A 704 -19.56 9.38 -17.78
CA TRP A 704 -19.00 10.32 -18.74
C TRP A 704 -20.07 11.21 -19.38
N LEU A 705 -19.73 12.48 -19.55
CA LEU A 705 -20.59 13.45 -20.22
C LEU A 705 -20.80 13.05 -21.69
N ARG A 706 -22.05 13.05 -22.14
CA ARG A 706 -22.43 12.70 -23.52
C ARG A 706 -23.19 13.87 -24.14
N ARG A 707 -22.49 14.76 -24.85
CA ARG A 707 -23.09 15.97 -25.44
C ARG A 707 -23.98 15.65 -26.64
N THR A 708 -23.61 14.63 -27.41
CA THR A 708 -24.40 14.11 -28.53
C THR A 708 -24.46 12.58 -28.51
N PRO A 709 -25.45 11.96 -29.20
CA PRO A 709 -25.49 10.51 -29.37
C PRO A 709 -24.23 9.94 -30.04
N GLU A 710 -23.66 10.64 -31.01
CA GLU A 710 -22.47 10.23 -31.76
C GLU A 710 -21.22 10.24 -30.86
N GLU A 711 -21.06 11.30 -30.05
CA GLU A 711 -20.01 11.38 -29.04
C GLU A 711 -20.15 10.24 -28.02
N GLY A 712 -21.36 9.98 -27.55
CA GLY A 712 -21.63 8.89 -26.62
C GLY A 712 -21.25 7.52 -27.21
N ALA A 713 -21.58 7.26 -28.47
CA ALA A 713 -21.21 6.02 -29.16
C ALA A 713 -19.69 5.91 -29.37
N ALA A 714 -19.01 7.01 -29.70
CA ALA A 714 -17.56 7.05 -29.85
C ALA A 714 -16.86 6.73 -28.52
N LEU A 715 -17.32 7.35 -27.41
CA LEU A 715 -16.83 7.10 -26.07
C LEU A 715 -17.05 5.64 -25.63
N ASP A 716 -18.22 5.06 -25.90
CA ASP A 716 -18.46 3.63 -25.63
C ASP A 716 -17.49 2.73 -26.42
N GLY A 717 -17.19 3.09 -27.66
CA GLY A 717 -16.21 2.39 -28.50
C GLY A 717 -14.77 2.49 -27.97
N ILE A 718 -14.37 3.68 -27.50
CA ILE A 718 -13.05 3.91 -26.87
C ILE A 718 -12.94 3.10 -25.58
N PHE A 719 -13.98 3.13 -24.74
CA PHE A 719 -14.01 2.38 -23.50
C PHE A 719 -13.91 0.87 -23.76
N ALA A 720 -14.65 0.34 -24.74
CA ALA A 720 -14.58 -1.08 -25.10
C ALA A 720 -13.18 -1.48 -25.59
N ARG A 721 -12.51 -0.63 -26.38
CA ARG A 721 -11.11 -0.86 -26.78
C ARG A 721 -10.17 -0.87 -25.59
N PHE A 722 -10.26 0.12 -24.71
CA PHE A 722 -9.46 0.19 -23.49
C PHE A 722 -9.64 -1.06 -22.62
N GLN A 723 -10.88 -1.52 -22.40
CA GLN A 723 -11.15 -2.77 -21.68
C GLN A 723 -10.55 -4.01 -22.37
N SER A 724 -10.58 -4.06 -23.71
CA SER A 724 -9.92 -5.12 -24.48
C SER A 724 -8.40 -5.09 -24.36
N GLU A 725 -7.79 -3.91 -24.38
CA GLU A 725 -6.34 -3.74 -24.20
C GLU A 725 -5.91 -4.12 -22.79
N LEU A 726 -6.68 -3.72 -21.76
CA LEU A 726 -6.46 -4.16 -20.38
C LEU A 726 -6.53 -5.69 -20.27
N SER A 727 -7.52 -6.34 -20.88
CA SER A 727 -7.62 -7.81 -20.88
C SER A 727 -6.41 -8.46 -21.55
N SER A 728 -5.99 -7.96 -22.73
CA SER A 728 -4.81 -8.46 -23.42
C SER A 728 -3.53 -8.27 -22.60
N PHE A 729 -3.45 -7.18 -21.84
CA PHE A 729 -2.34 -6.91 -20.93
C PHE A 729 -2.34 -7.90 -19.75
N ALA A 730 -3.50 -8.18 -19.14
CA ALA A 730 -3.63 -9.19 -18.09
C ALA A 730 -3.15 -10.56 -18.58
N ASP A 731 -3.57 -10.98 -19.79
CA ASP A 731 -3.14 -12.25 -20.40
C ASP A 731 -1.63 -12.31 -20.63
N MET A 732 -1.00 -11.18 -20.96
CA MET A 732 0.46 -11.08 -21.06
C MET A 732 1.12 -11.28 -19.69
N VAL A 733 0.63 -10.60 -18.65
CA VAL A 733 1.14 -10.73 -17.27
C VAL A 733 0.92 -12.13 -16.72
N HIS A 734 -0.23 -12.77 -16.97
CA HIS A 734 -0.51 -14.13 -16.54
C HIS A 734 0.44 -15.13 -17.19
N ARG A 735 0.65 -15.03 -18.50
CA ARG A 735 1.66 -15.87 -19.19
C ARG A 735 3.07 -15.63 -18.66
N TYR A 736 3.42 -14.38 -18.35
CA TYR A 736 4.68 -14.06 -17.69
C TYR A 736 4.78 -14.76 -16.32
N ASN A 737 3.71 -14.77 -15.53
CA ASN A 737 3.74 -15.37 -14.19
C ASN A 737 3.71 -16.90 -14.21
N GLU A 738 2.97 -17.50 -15.13
CA GLU A 738 2.88 -18.97 -15.29
C GLU A 738 4.21 -19.58 -15.74
N GLY A 739 4.93 -18.93 -16.66
CA GLY A 739 6.23 -19.37 -17.15
C GLY A 739 7.42 -18.97 -16.26
N ALA A 740 7.18 -18.43 -15.07
CA ALA A 740 8.24 -17.83 -14.27
C ALA A 740 9.35 -18.82 -13.89
N SER A 741 9.01 -20.00 -13.39
CA SER A 741 10.00 -20.99 -12.93
C SER A 741 10.96 -21.50 -14.01
N GLU A 742 10.63 -21.32 -15.30
CA GLU A 742 11.43 -21.79 -16.43
C GLU A 742 12.42 -20.74 -16.95
N ARG A 743 12.30 -19.48 -16.54
CA ARG A 743 13.17 -18.39 -16.99
C ARG A 743 14.50 -18.37 -16.25
N PRO A 744 15.54 -17.75 -16.82
CA PRO A 744 16.76 -17.48 -16.07
C PRO A 744 16.51 -16.42 -14.98
N PHE A 745 17.32 -16.50 -13.92
CA PHE A 745 17.41 -15.45 -12.90
C PHE A 745 17.79 -14.08 -13.55
N PRO A 746 17.25 -12.94 -13.08
CA PRO A 746 16.30 -12.79 -11.96
C PRO A 746 14.83 -12.96 -12.33
N ASN A 747 14.52 -13.21 -13.61
CA ASN A 747 13.14 -13.31 -14.11
C ASN A 747 12.45 -14.63 -13.75
N ASN A 748 13.10 -15.48 -12.96
CA ASN A 748 12.54 -16.76 -12.52
C ASN A 748 11.48 -16.65 -11.39
N HIS A 749 10.90 -15.45 -11.25
CA HIS A 749 9.80 -15.13 -10.33
C HIS A 749 8.74 -14.30 -11.06
N GLY A 750 7.51 -14.34 -10.55
CA GLY A 750 6.39 -13.58 -11.11
C GLY A 750 6.51 -12.09 -10.82
N LEU A 751 5.75 -11.30 -11.58
CA LEU A 751 5.52 -9.87 -11.43
C LEU A 751 4.01 -9.63 -11.54
N TRP A 752 3.40 -9.17 -10.44
CA TRP A 752 1.94 -9.00 -10.35
C TRP A 752 1.49 -7.54 -10.32
N ALA A 753 2.42 -6.59 -10.21
CA ALA A 753 2.12 -5.17 -10.04
C ALA A 753 1.31 -4.55 -11.20
N PHE A 754 1.39 -5.15 -12.39
CA PHE A 754 0.71 -4.68 -13.60
C PHE A 754 -0.42 -5.60 -14.05
N ASP A 755 -0.87 -6.55 -13.21
CA ASP A 755 -2.03 -7.37 -13.53
C ASP A 755 -3.31 -6.52 -13.55
N THR A 756 -3.69 -6.05 -14.73
CA THR A 756 -4.85 -5.18 -14.98
C THR A 756 -6.18 -5.80 -14.57
N SER A 757 -6.26 -7.12 -14.39
CA SER A 757 -7.44 -7.78 -13.83
C SER A 757 -7.64 -7.49 -12.34
N GLN A 758 -6.57 -7.04 -11.68
CA GLN A 758 -6.52 -6.78 -10.24
C GLN A 758 -6.48 -5.31 -9.90
N LEU A 759 -6.02 -4.46 -10.83
CA LEU A 759 -5.91 -3.03 -10.62
C LEU A 759 -7.25 -2.40 -10.24
N GLU A 760 -7.19 -1.52 -9.26
CA GLU A 760 -8.31 -0.67 -8.84
C GLU A 760 -8.35 0.58 -9.70
N THR A 761 -9.50 1.25 -9.77
CA THR A 761 -9.63 2.50 -10.53
C THR A 761 -8.96 3.69 -9.84
N SER A 762 -8.80 3.66 -8.52
CA SER A 762 -8.43 4.82 -7.71
C SER A 762 -7.74 4.43 -6.41
N VAL A 763 -7.08 5.41 -5.78
CA VAL A 763 -6.55 5.29 -4.43
C VAL A 763 -7.70 5.39 -3.41
N SER A 764 -8.25 4.26 -2.99
CA SER A 764 -9.44 4.22 -2.12
C SER A 764 -9.49 3.02 -1.19
N ILE A 765 -10.28 3.14 -0.11
CA ILE A 765 -10.64 2.08 0.84
C ILE A 765 -12.15 2.24 1.14
N GLN A 766 -12.94 1.15 1.09
CA GLN A 766 -14.38 1.12 1.44
C GLN A 766 -14.58 0.72 2.89
#